data_AF-A0A522C8L5-F1
#
_entry.id   AF-A0A522C8L5-F1
#
_cell.length_a   1.000
_cell.length_b   1.000
_cell.length_c   1.000
_cell.angle_alpha   90.00
_cell.angle_beta   90.00
_cell.angle_gamma   90.00
#
_symmetry.space_group_name_H-M   'P 1'
#
loop_
_entity.id
_entity.type
_entity.pdbx_description
1 polymer ?
#
loop_
_entity_poly.entity_id
_entity_poly.type
_entity_poly.pdbx_seq_one_letter_code
_entity_poly.pdbx_strand_id
1 'polypeptide(L)'
;MGFRSDIKRDYKAVFEKDPAARNGLEVILSYSGFHAIFLHRINHILWNAGIPVLPRLFSQIGRFFTGIEIHPAAQIGPGFFIDHGMGVVIGETAEIGENCLLYQGVTLGGTGKEKGKRHPTLGNNVTVGAGAKVLGAITIGNNVIIGANSVILKSIPDNSICVGVPGRITKKKVIRMTTEEGLVEFYDYFPDPVSEKLKELESHIEAVSKRMDSIEKSEKRAETGSQQGGRMRIYNTLSAEKEDFIPLEKDRVNMYVCGVTVYDHCHIGHARSAIVFDVIQRYLKYKGYNVRFVRNFTDIDDKIINRAKKDGIPWDEVARKYTDEFYNDMDRLGVARADMEPKATGHIKEIIDIVKGLIDKGYAYESEGSVYFSVDKFSGYGKLSKRDKEDMIAGARVEVDERKKDPMDFALWKASKEGEPFWESPWGKGRPGWHIECTAMSIKHLAESFDIHGGGADLIFPHHENEIAQSEAYTGKPFVKYWIHNGFITIDKEKMSKSLGNFFTIKEVLGKYDPEVVRFFLLATHYRSPIEFSDEQLKEAEVSIDRYYTTLIRISDFMTGSGGGEKTTGSQKAFEDAVNSFKEKIQAAMDDDFNTAFTLGHIFELIREANRFLDAKPSGQKAAELMLKTKGLLSEAGGVLNIFSRTPDEWRTALMRSKKIQMTEQDVLVKIKEREEARQKKDWAASDAIRKELDEKGIILEDKKDGTAWKIKAG
;
A
#
# COMPACT_ATOMS: atom_id res chain seq x y z
N MET A 1 32.08 43.60 -18.88
CA MET A 1 31.08 43.16 -17.90
C MET A 1 30.67 44.37 -17.08
N GLY A 2 29.37 44.59 -16.93
CA GLY A 2 28.84 45.73 -16.20
C GLY A 2 27.35 45.57 -16.03
N PHE A 3 26.79 46.13 -14.96
CA PHE A 3 25.37 46.01 -14.60
C PHE A 3 24.41 46.14 -15.79
N ARG A 4 24.64 47.12 -16.68
CA ARG A 4 23.84 47.34 -17.89
C ARG A 4 23.97 46.23 -18.94
N SER A 5 25.16 45.66 -19.14
CA SER A 5 25.36 44.55 -20.09
C SER A 5 24.70 43.27 -19.60
N ASP A 6 24.74 43.03 -18.30
CA ASP A 6 24.27 41.78 -17.71
C ASP A 6 22.74 41.74 -17.71
N ILE A 7 22.09 42.85 -17.35
CA ILE A 7 20.63 43.00 -17.46
C ILE A 7 20.18 42.85 -18.92
N LYS A 8 20.92 43.44 -19.87
CA LYS A 8 20.59 43.31 -21.30
C LYS A 8 20.65 41.85 -21.75
N ARG A 9 21.61 41.06 -21.23
CA ARG A 9 21.72 39.62 -21.52
C ARG A 9 20.61 38.82 -20.84
N ASP A 10 20.27 39.11 -19.59
CA ASP A 10 19.16 38.41 -18.91
C ASP A 10 17.81 38.70 -19.59
N TYR A 11 17.59 39.97 -19.98
CA TYR A 11 16.41 40.37 -20.73
C TYR A 11 16.31 39.64 -22.08
N LYS A 12 17.43 39.51 -22.79
CA LYS A 12 17.49 38.77 -24.05
C LYS A 12 17.23 37.27 -23.84
N ALA A 13 17.74 36.70 -22.74
CA ALA A 13 17.58 35.29 -22.42
C ALA A 13 16.10 34.88 -22.25
N VAL A 14 15.23 35.80 -21.82
CA VAL A 14 13.78 35.56 -21.75
C VAL A 14 13.21 35.19 -23.13
N PHE A 15 13.52 35.98 -24.16
CA PHE A 15 13.04 35.72 -25.52
C PHE A 15 13.70 34.50 -26.18
N GLU A 16 14.94 34.19 -25.80
CA GLU A 16 15.66 33.03 -26.35
C GLU A 16 15.17 31.71 -25.77
N LYS A 17 14.64 31.71 -24.54
CA LYS A 17 14.33 30.50 -23.77
C LYS A 17 12.84 30.28 -23.50
N ASP A 18 12.02 31.33 -23.56
CA ASP A 18 10.56 31.21 -23.42
C ASP A 18 9.85 31.61 -24.73
N PRO A 19 9.28 30.65 -25.48
CA PRO A 19 8.55 30.94 -26.71
C PRO A 19 7.25 31.73 -26.47
N ALA A 20 6.77 31.84 -25.22
CA ALA A 20 5.59 32.63 -24.87
C ALA A 20 5.89 34.13 -24.75
N ALA A 21 7.15 34.57 -24.73
CA ALA A 21 7.52 35.98 -24.63
C ALA A 21 7.23 36.73 -25.94
N ARG A 22 6.16 37.54 -25.98
CA ARG A 22 5.70 38.18 -27.23
C ARG A 22 6.33 39.54 -27.47
N ASN A 23 6.55 40.33 -26.42
CA ASN A 23 7.11 41.68 -26.54
C ASN A 23 7.83 42.15 -25.27
N GLY A 24 8.63 43.21 -25.40
CA GLY A 24 9.47 43.72 -24.31
C GLY A 24 8.74 44.27 -23.11
N LEU A 25 7.57 44.89 -23.33
CA LEU A 25 6.79 45.50 -22.28
C LEU A 25 6.18 44.42 -21.36
N GLU A 26 5.77 43.29 -21.94
CA GLU A 26 5.32 42.10 -21.21
C GLU A 26 6.43 41.52 -20.33
N VAL A 27 7.66 41.38 -20.86
CA VAL A 27 8.80 40.89 -20.06
C VAL A 27 9.12 41.81 -18.89
N ILE A 28 9.11 43.12 -19.12
CA ILE A 28 9.40 44.11 -18.07
C ILE A 28 8.31 44.16 -17.01
N LEU A 29 7.04 43.89 -17.33
CA LEU A 29 5.93 44.04 -16.39
C LEU A 29 5.47 42.73 -15.74
N SER A 30 5.70 41.58 -16.37
CA SER A 30 5.00 40.34 -15.99
C SER A 30 5.92 39.14 -15.73
N TYR A 31 7.21 39.20 -16.06
CA TYR A 31 8.13 38.08 -15.83
C TYR A 31 8.79 38.15 -14.45
N SER A 32 8.21 37.42 -13.49
CA SER A 32 8.70 37.37 -12.10
C SER A 32 10.15 36.91 -11.98
N GLY A 33 10.58 35.98 -12.84
CA GLY A 33 11.98 35.53 -12.93
C GLY A 33 12.93 36.67 -13.28
N PHE A 34 12.59 37.47 -14.29
CA PHE A 34 13.39 38.64 -14.68
C PHE A 34 13.42 39.70 -13.58
N HIS A 35 12.28 39.98 -12.91
CA HIS A 35 12.22 40.91 -11.79
C HIS A 35 13.12 40.49 -10.62
N ALA A 36 13.10 39.20 -10.26
CA ALA A 36 13.92 38.67 -9.17
C ALA A 36 15.42 38.82 -9.46
N ILE A 37 15.84 38.54 -10.70
CA ILE A 37 17.24 38.68 -11.13
C ILE A 37 17.64 40.16 -11.16
N PHE A 38 16.80 41.04 -11.68
CA PHE A 38 17.06 42.48 -11.71
C PHE A 38 17.26 43.06 -10.31
N LEU A 39 16.35 42.74 -9.38
CA LEU A 39 16.46 43.13 -7.97
C LEU A 39 17.70 42.53 -7.30
N HIS A 40 18.02 41.26 -7.59
CA HIS A 40 19.24 40.63 -7.09
C HIS A 40 20.50 41.37 -7.56
N ARG A 41 20.61 41.75 -8.85
CA ARG A 41 21.80 42.46 -9.34
C ARG A 41 22.02 43.79 -8.64
N ILE A 42 20.95 44.53 -8.32
CA ILE A 42 21.03 45.75 -7.50
C ILE A 42 21.50 45.40 -6.08
N ASN A 43 20.87 44.41 -5.45
CA ASN A 43 21.20 43.98 -4.09
C ASN A 43 22.63 43.45 -3.97
N HIS A 44 23.14 42.77 -4.99
CA HIS A 44 24.51 42.25 -5.03
C HIS A 44 25.54 43.38 -5.07
N ILE A 45 25.27 44.47 -5.81
CA ILE A 45 26.11 45.67 -5.80
C ILE A 45 26.10 46.32 -4.41
N LEU A 46 24.93 46.48 -3.80
CA LEU A 46 24.81 47.05 -2.45
C LEU A 46 25.52 46.18 -1.40
N TRP A 47 25.43 44.85 -1.54
CA TRP A 47 26.14 43.90 -0.69
C TRP A 47 27.65 44.04 -0.82
N ASN A 48 28.18 44.09 -2.04
CA ASN A 48 29.61 44.25 -2.29
C ASN A 48 30.14 45.63 -1.90
N ALA A 49 29.27 46.65 -1.86
CA ALA A 49 29.59 47.97 -1.31
C ALA A 49 29.64 47.98 0.24
N GLY A 50 29.41 46.85 0.90
CA GLY A 50 29.47 46.71 2.35
C GLY A 50 28.29 47.33 3.08
N ILE A 51 27.17 47.59 2.40
CA ILE A 51 25.99 48.20 3.02
C ILE A 51 25.31 47.16 3.94
N PRO A 52 25.20 47.43 5.25
CA PRO A 52 24.63 46.48 6.19
C PRO A 52 23.10 46.41 6.03
N VAL A 53 22.53 45.20 6.20
CA VAL A 53 21.08 44.92 6.33
C VAL A 53 20.23 45.18 5.09
N LEU A 54 20.38 46.32 4.41
CA LEU A 54 19.54 46.73 3.27
C LEU A 54 19.49 45.71 2.13
N PRO A 55 20.60 45.10 1.66
CA PRO A 55 20.54 44.10 0.60
C PRO A 55 19.69 42.88 1.01
N ARG A 56 19.77 42.47 2.28
CA ARG A 56 19.01 41.32 2.80
C ARG A 56 17.54 41.64 2.95
N LEU A 57 17.20 42.85 3.39
CA LEU A 57 15.82 43.34 3.45
C LEU A 57 15.19 43.39 2.06
N PHE A 58 15.88 43.98 1.07
CA PHE A 58 15.37 44.05 -0.30
C PHE A 58 15.26 42.67 -0.97
N SER A 59 16.15 41.73 -0.63
CA SER A 59 16.02 40.33 -1.05
C SER A 59 14.73 39.68 -0.53
N GLN A 60 14.32 39.95 0.72
CA GLN A 60 13.05 39.46 1.25
C GLN A 60 11.82 40.12 0.60
N ILE A 61 11.90 41.42 0.29
CA ILE A 61 10.85 42.11 -0.46
C ILE A 61 10.72 41.51 -1.86
N GLY A 62 11.85 41.29 -2.56
CA GLY A 62 11.87 40.62 -3.86
C GLY A 62 11.23 39.23 -3.81
N ARG A 63 11.54 38.44 -2.77
CA ARG A 63 10.91 37.14 -2.53
C ARG A 63 9.40 37.24 -2.36
N PHE A 64 8.91 38.22 -1.60
CA PHE A 64 7.47 38.39 -1.37
C PHE A 64 6.70 38.62 -2.68
N PHE A 65 7.25 39.42 -3.61
CA PHE A 65 6.59 39.72 -4.88
C PHE A 65 6.78 38.65 -5.95
N THR A 66 7.92 37.95 -5.97
CA THR A 66 8.27 37.04 -7.07
C THR A 66 8.13 35.56 -6.71
N GLY A 67 8.07 35.22 -5.42
CA GLY A 67 8.15 33.83 -4.94
C GLY A 67 9.54 33.20 -5.04
N ILE A 68 10.56 33.97 -5.46
CA ILE A 68 11.94 33.52 -5.68
C ILE A 68 12.83 34.09 -4.56
N GLU A 69 13.53 33.23 -3.82
CA GLU A 69 14.51 33.66 -2.82
C GLU A 69 15.93 33.59 -3.39
N ILE A 70 16.57 34.76 -3.59
CA ILE A 70 17.99 34.85 -3.98
C ILE A 70 18.75 35.61 -2.91
N HIS A 71 19.76 34.97 -2.31
CA HIS A 71 20.61 35.63 -1.34
C HIS A 71 21.46 36.74 -2.00
N PRO A 72 21.63 37.93 -1.39
CA PRO A 72 22.41 39.03 -1.99
C PRO A 72 23.86 38.68 -2.31
N ALA A 73 24.49 37.83 -1.48
CA ALA A 73 25.87 37.38 -1.67
C ALA A 73 26.07 36.33 -2.79
N ALA A 74 24.99 35.73 -3.31
CA ALA A 74 25.10 34.76 -4.39
C ALA A 74 25.70 35.42 -5.64
N GLN A 75 26.54 34.70 -6.37
CA GLN A 75 27.17 35.20 -7.59
C GLN A 75 26.44 34.62 -8.80
N ILE A 76 25.91 35.49 -9.66
CA ILE A 76 25.10 35.09 -10.81
C ILE A 76 25.64 35.72 -12.10
N GLY A 77 26.10 34.87 -13.00
CA GLY A 77 26.55 35.24 -14.34
C GLY A 77 25.44 35.84 -15.21
N PRO A 78 25.79 36.49 -16.32
CA PRO A 78 24.83 37.03 -17.28
C PRO A 78 24.09 35.95 -18.07
N GLY A 79 22.88 36.27 -18.56
CA GLY A 79 22.04 35.37 -19.35
C GLY A 79 21.29 34.34 -18.50
N PHE A 80 21.20 34.57 -17.19
CA PHE A 80 20.49 33.70 -16.28
C PHE A 80 18.99 33.86 -16.47
N PHE A 81 18.27 32.74 -16.56
CA PHE A 81 16.83 32.74 -16.74
C PHE A 81 16.18 31.84 -15.69
N ILE A 82 15.12 32.34 -15.06
CA ILE A 82 14.28 31.55 -14.15
C ILE A 82 12.90 31.50 -14.77
N ASP A 83 12.51 30.31 -15.20
CA ASP A 83 11.19 30.05 -15.76
C ASP A 83 10.23 29.57 -14.66
N HIS A 84 9.03 30.13 -14.62
CA HIS A 84 8.00 29.85 -13.61
C HIS A 84 8.49 29.87 -12.14
N GLY A 85 9.41 30.76 -11.76
CA GLY A 85 10.27 30.63 -10.55
C GLY A 85 9.67 30.49 -9.14
N MET A 86 8.37 30.27 -8.96
CA MET A 86 7.75 30.02 -7.66
C MET A 86 8.50 28.94 -6.87
N GLY A 87 8.93 29.28 -5.65
CA GLY A 87 9.61 28.34 -4.75
C GLY A 87 11.08 28.08 -5.08
N VAL A 88 11.69 28.85 -5.99
CA VAL A 88 13.14 28.78 -6.23
C VAL A 88 13.90 29.38 -5.06
N VAL A 89 14.93 28.68 -4.57
CA VAL A 89 15.78 29.10 -3.45
C VAL A 89 17.26 29.02 -3.84
N ILE A 90 17.96 30.15 -3.82
CA ILE A 90 19.39 30.28 -4.12
C ILE A 90 20.11 30.80 -2.88
N GLY A 91 20.96 29.95 -2.31
CA GLY A 91 21.64 30.24 -1.06
C GLY A 91 22.84 31.18 -1.17
N GLU A 92 23.35 31.58 0.00
CA GLU A 92 24.35 32.65 0.19
C GLU A 92 25.63 32.51 -0.62
N THR A 93 26.21 31.32 -0.65
CA THR A 93 27.49 31.06 -1.30
C THR A 93 27.32 30.35 -2.63
N ALA A 94 26.12 30.42 -3.23
CA ALA A 94 25.86 29.81 -4.52
C ALA A 94 26.56 30.63 -5.62
N GLU A 95 27.17 29.93 -6.57
CA GLU A 95 27.77 30.54 -7.76
C GLU A 95 27.09 29.94 -8.98
N ILE A 96 26.62 30.79 -9.88
CA ILE A 96 25.91 30.39 -11.10
C ILE A 96 26.64 31.01 -12.29
N GLY A 97 27.09 30.17 -13.22
CA GLY A 97 27.74 30.58 -14.44
C GLY A 97 26.79 31.24 -15.44
N GLU A 98 27.30 31.50 -16.64
CA GLU A 98 26.55 32.19 -17.69
C GLU A 98 25.46 31.30 -18.30
N ASN A 99 24.40 31.93 -18.79
CA ASN A 99 23.34 31.30 -19.59
C ASN A 99 22.62 30.12 -18.91
N CYS A 100 22.60 30.06 -17.58
CA CYS A 100 21.88 29.00 -16.86
C CYS A 100 20.35 29.18 -16.90
N LEU A 101 19.61 28.10 -16.69
CA LEU A 101 18.15 28.05 -16.63
C LEU A 101 17.69 27.26 -15.40
N LEU A 102 16.87 27.87 -14.54
CA LEU A 102 16.18 27.15 -13.46
C LEU A 102 14.67 27.20 -13.65
N TYR A 103 14.00 26.09 -13.36
CA TYR A 103 12.54 26.01 -13.30
C TYR A 103 12.01 26.17 -11.87
N GLN A 104 10.68 26.16 -11.70
CA GLN A 104 10.00 26.26 -10.41
C GLN A 104 10.49 25.25 -9.36
N GLY A 105 10.47 25.65 -8.08
CA GLY A 105 10.77 24.76 -6.95
C GLY A 105 12.23 24.28 -6.85
N VAL A 106 13.15 24.82 -7.66
CA VAL A 106 14.57 24.45 -7.60
C VAL A 106 15.23 24.99 -6.33
N THR A 107 16.02 24.15 -5.65
CA THR A 107 16.78 24.54 -4.46
C THR A 107 18.29 24.36 -4.70
N LEU A 108 19.04 25.46 -4.62
CA LEU A 108 20.51 25.47 -4.52
C LEU A 108 20.89 25.67 -3.05
N GLY A 109 20.90 24.56 -2.30
CA GLY A 109 20.95 24.54 -0.84
C GLY A 109 22.31 24.13 -0.29
N GLY A 110 22.58 24.51 0.96
CA GLY A 110 23.78 24.06 1.67
C GLY A 110 23.54 22.84 2.54
N THR A 111 24.60 22.09 2.80
CA THR A 111 24.62 20.96 3.74
C THR A 111 25.43 21.33 4.98
N GLY A 112 24.86 21.18 6.18
CA GLY A 112 25.57 21.42 7.46
C GLY A 112 25.51 22.85 8.01
N LYS A 113 26.20 23.09 9.13
CA LYS A 113 26.23 24.37 9.89
C LYS A 113 27.56 25.14 9.80
N GLU A 114 28.49 24.69 8.96
CA GLU A 114 29.84 25.26 8.89
C GLU A 114 29.87 26.62 8.18
N LYS A 115 30.84 27.48 8.56
CA LYS A 115 31.07 28.79 7.94
C LYS A 115 32.02 28.63 6.74
N GLY A 116 31.60 29.04 5.55
CA GLY A 116 32.38 28.95 4.31
C GLY A 116 31.53 28.60 3.09
N LYS A 117 32.17 28.15 2.00
CA LYS A 117 31.48 27.65 0.80
C LYS A 117 30.66 26.41 1.16
N ARG A 118 29.33 26.51 1.10
CA ARG A 118 28.40 25.44 1.48
C ARG A 118 27.31 25.14 0.46
N HIS A 119 27.10 26.05 -0.49
CA HIS A 119 26.13 25.94 -1.59
C HIS A 119 26.84 25.56 -2.90
N PRO A 120 26.11 25.05 -3.91
CA PRO A 120 26.73 24.56 -5.14
C PRO A 120 27.29 25.68 -6.04
N THR A 121 28.21 25.28 -6.92
CA THR A 121 28.68 26.07 -8.06
C THR A 121 28.15 25.44 -9.35
N LEU A 122 27.37 26.19 -10.14
CA LEU A 122 26.94 25.80 -11.48
C LEU A 122 27.86 26.43 -12.52
N GLY A 123 28.36 25.62 -13.45
CA GLY A 123 29.10 26.07 -14.63
C GLY A 123 28.21 26.83 -15.63
N ASN A 124 28.70 27.00 -16.85
CA ASN A 124 27.97 27.69 -17.91
C ASN A 124 26.95 26.76 -18.60
N ASN A 125 25.86 27.33 -19.12
CA ASN A 125 24.82 26.62 -19.87
C ASN A 125 24.18 25.44 -19.09
N VAL A 126 23.98 25.59 -17.77
CA VAL A 126 23.35 24.56 -16.95
C VAL A 126 21.84 24.76 -16.91
N THR A 127 21.08 23.68 -17.16
CA THR A 127 19.62 23.66 -17.01
C THR A 127 19.22 22.79 -15.84
N VAL A 128 18.39 23.31 -14.93
CA VAL A 128 17.91 22.58 -13.74
C VAL A 128 16.40 22.50 -13.76
N GLY A 129 15.89 21.28 -13.98
CA GLY A 129 14.47 20.99 -14.09
C GLY A 129 13.67 21.25 -12.81
N ALA A 130 12.35 21.38 -12.98
CA ALA A 130 11.43 21.75 -11.91
C ALA A 130 11.55 20.82 -10.68
N GLY A 131 11.55 21.40 -9.48
CA GLY A 131 11.59 20.68 -8.20
C GLY A 131 12.94 20.03 -7.85
N ALA A 132 13.99 20.19 -8.67
CA ALA A 132 15.28 19.59 -8.40
C ALA A 132 16.02 20.27 -7.22
N LYS A 133 16.79 19.48 -6.47
CA LYS A 133 17.58 19.93 -5.31
C LYS A 133 19.06 19.67 -5.57
N VAL A 134 19.88 20.71 -5.63
CA VAL A 134 21.34 20.63 -5.72
C VAL A 134 21.90 21.09 -4.39
N LEU A 135 22.49 20.17 -3.63
CA LEU A 135 22.81 20.39 -2.23
C LEU A 135 24.30 20.21 -1.94
N GLY A 136 24.86 21.14 -1.17
CA GLY A 136 26.23 21.11 -0.69
C GLY A 136 27.23 21.87 -1.56
N ALA A 137 28.48 21.92 -1.12
CA ALA A 137 29.59 22.56 -1.82
C ALA A 137 30.11 21.70 -2.98
N ILE A 138 29.23 21.43 -3.94
CA ILE A 138 29.50 20.60 -5.12
C ILE A 138 29.54 21.46 -6.39
N THR A 139 30.26 20.95 -7.40
CA THR A 139 30.41 21.65 -8.69
C THR A 139 29.64 20.92 -9.77
N ILE A 140 28.79 21.65 -10.48
CA ILE A 140 28.12 21.18 -11.71
C ILE A 140 28.87 21.77 -12.89
N GLY A 141 29.37 20.91 -13.77
CA GLY A 141 30.14 21.30 -14.94
C GLY A 141 29.34 22.10 -15.97
N ASN A 142 30.01 22.49 -17.06
CA ASN A 142 29.42 23.22 -18.16
C ASN A 142 28.51 22.32 -19.02
N ASN A 143 27.47 22.89 -19.64
CA ASN A 143 26.56 22.19 -20.56
C ASN A 143 25.87 20.98 -19.90
N VAL A 144 25.41 21.15 -18.66
CA VAL A 144 24.76 20.09 -17.87
C VAL A 144 23.25 20.27 -17.83
N ILE A 145 22.51 19.16 -17.97
CA ILE A 145 21.05 19.14 -17.79
C ILE A 145 20.72 18.27 -16.58
N ILE A 146 20.05 18.86 -15.59
CA ILE A 146 19.51 18.16 -14.42
C ILE A 146 18.00 17.99 -14.64
N GLY A 147 17.53 16.75 -14.61
CA GLY A 147 16.11 16.43 -14.78
C GLY A 147 15.24 16.89 -13.61
N ALA A 148 13.94 17.05 -13.86
CA ALA A 148 12.96 17.43 -12.85
C ALA A 148 12.97 16.48 -11.63
N ASN A 149 12.71 17.03 -10.44
CA ASN A 149 12.68 16.34 -9.14
C ASN A 149 13.96 15.58 -8.76
N SER A 150 15.07 15.81 -9.46
CA SER A 150 16.34 15.11 -9.16
C SER A 150 17.00 15.68 -7.91
N VAL A 151 17.71 14.84 -7.15
CA VAL A 151 18.49 15.26 -5.96
C VAL A 151 19.97 15.03 -6.21
N ILE A 152 20.71 16.12 -6.41
CA ILE A 152 22.14 16.10 -6.73
C ILE A 152 22.95 16.33 -5.46
N LEU A 153 23.71 15.32 -5.05
CA LEU A 153 24.55 15.32 -3.85
C LEU A 153 26.05 15.21 -4.16
N LYS A 154 26.43 15.08 -5.43
CA LYS A 154 27.81 14.89 -5.90
C LYS A 154 28.07 15.78 -7.11
N SER A 155 29.32 16.22 -7.28
CA SER A 155 29.74 17.02 -8.44
C SER A 155 29.49 16.28 -9.76
N ILE A 156 29.09 17.03 -10.79
CA ILE A 156 28.77 16.52 -12.13
C ILE A 156 29.78 17.08 -13.13
N PRO A 157 30.40 16.26 -13.99
CA PRO A 157 31.33 16.75 -15.01
C PRO A 157 30.62 17.44 -16.18
N ASP A 158 31.37 18.20 -16.98
CA ASP A 158 30.87 18.89 -18.16
C ASP A 158 30.16 17.94 -19.15
N ASN A 159 29.22 18.49 -19.93
CA ASN A 159 28.47 17.82 -21.01
C ASN A 159 27.70 16.57 -20.54
N SER A 160 27.07 16.66 -19.36
CA SER A 160 26.39 15.54 -18.71
C SER A 160 24.89 15.79 -18.54
N ILE A 161 24.11 14.71 -18.61
CA ILE A 161 22.71 14.72 -18.20
C ILE A 161 22.60 13.93 -16.89
N CYS A 162 21.87 14.45 -15.92
CA CYS A 162 21.70 13.82 -14.61
C CYS A 162 20.24 13.77 -14.19
N VAL A 163 19.76 12.59 -13.79
CA VAL A 163 18.36 12.37 -13.41
C VAL A 163 18.24 11.44 -12.19
N GLY A 164 17.18 11.60 -11.40
CA GLY A 164 16.78 10.67 -10.33
C GLY A 164 17.08 11.12 -8.90
N VAL A 165 16.71 10.27 -7.92
CA VAL A 165 16.89 10.50 -6.49
C VAL A 165 17.50 9.24 -5.86
N PRO A 166 18.81 9.24 -5.51
CA PRO A 166 19.80 10.28 -5.79
C PRO A 166 20.13 10.36 -7.30
N GLY A 167 20.52 11.55 -7.77
CA GLY A 167 20.80 11.82 -9.18
C GLY A 167 21.98 11.02 -9.72
N ARG A 168 21.81 10.39 -10.88
CA ARG A 168 22.83 9.60 -11.57
C ARG A 168 23.14 10.20 -12.94
N ILE A 169 24.41 10.18 -13.35
CA ILE A 169 24.84 10.67 -14.67
C ILE A 169 24.43 9.65 -15.73
N THR A 170 23.64 10.07 -16.71
CA THR A 170 23.28 9.29 -17.89
C THR A 170 24.16 9.74 -19.06
N LYS A 171 25.15 8.92 -19.46
CA LYS A 171 26.01 9.25 -20.61
C LYS A 171 25.29 9.01 -21.94
N LYS A 172 25.28 10.01 -22.83
CA LYS A 172 25.18 9.84 -24.30
C LYS A 172 26.11 10.86 -25.00
N LYS A 173 26.66 10.45 -26.15
CA LYS A 173 27.76 11.08 -26.89
C LYS A 173 27.28 12.35 -27.62
N VAL A 174 28.01 13.46 -27.50
CA VAL A 174 27.77 14.71 -28.25
C VAL A 174 28.44 14.60 -29.63
N ILE A 175 27.71 14.85 -30.71
CA ILE A 175 28.30 15.01 -32.05
C ILE A 175 28.34 16.51 -32.38
N ARG A 176 29.53 17.01 -32.71
CA ARG A 176 29.75 18.40 -33.13
C ARG A 176 29.87 18.45 -34.64
N MET A 177 29.03 19.24 -35.30
CA MET A 177 29.14 19.53 -36.73
C MET A 177 29.25 21.03 -36.96
N THR A 178 30.09 21.41 -37.92
CA THR A 178 30.23 22.81 -38.34
C THR A 178 29.32 23.05 -39.55
N THR A 179 28.41 24.01 -39.45
CA THR A 179 27.57 24.49 -40.57
C THR A 179 28.02 25.90 -40.99
N GLU A 180 27.45 26.43 -42.08
CA GLU A 180 27.74 27.79 -42.57
C GLU A 180 27.38 28.91 -41.57
N GLU A 181 26.58 28.61 -40.54
CA GLU A 181 26.18 29.53 -39.47
C GLU A 181 26.98 29.35 -38.17
N GLY A 182 27.91 28.38 -38.10
CA GLY A 182 28.77 28.11 -36.94
C GLY A 182 28.76 26.65 -36.48
N LEU A 183 29.37 26.38 -35.32
CA LEU A 183 29.34 25.07 -34.68
C LEU A 183 27.94 24.81 -34.11
N VAL A 184 27.26 23.78 -34.61
CA VAL A 184 25.95 23.36 -34.10
C VAL A 184 26.11 22.02 -33.37
N GLU A 185 25.74 22.00 -32.10
CA GLU A 185 25.70 20.80 -31.28
C GLU A 185 24.31 20.16 -31.41
N PHE A 186 24.26 18.97 -32.01
CA PHE A 186 23.02 18.18 -32.09
C PHE A 186 23.05 17.04 -31.06
N TYR A 187 21.91 16.83 -30.40
CA TYR A 187 21.65 15.61 -29.64
C TYR A 187 21.12 14.57 -30.63
N ASP A 188 21.93 13.57 -30.95
CA ASP A 188 21.59 12.63 -32.01
C ASP A 188 20.46 11.68 -31.58
N TYR A 189 19.37 11.77 -32.33
CA TYR A 189 18.44 10.69 -32.56
C TYR A 189 18.43 10.51 -34.09
N PHE A 190 19.11 9.48 -34.64
CA PHE A 190 18.73 8.65 -35.79
C PHE A 190 19.88 7.71 -36.26
N PRO A 191 19.61 6.80 -37.22
CA PRO A 191 19.56 5.35 -37.04
C PRO A 191 20.94 4.66 -37.01
N ASP A 192 21.09 3.66 -36.14
CA ASP A 192 22.28 2.80 -36.13
C ASP A 192 21.99 1.51 -36.94
N PRO A 193 22.76 1.19 -37.99
CA PRO A 193 22.62 -0.06 -38.75
C PRO A 193 22.82 -1.31 -37.89
N VAL A 194 23.54 -1.21 -36.77
CA VAL A 194 23.68 -2.28 -35.78
C VAL A 194 22.45 -2.34 -34.89
N SER A 195 21.86 -1.22 -34.47
CA SER A 195 20.54 -1.18 -33.82
C SER A 195 19.42 -1.65 -34.74
N GLU A 196 19.49 -1.42 -36.05
CA GLU A 196 18.55 -1.98 -37.01
C GLU A 196 18.76 -3.47 -37.16
N LYS A 197 20.01 -3.96 -37.25
CA LYS A 197 20.30 -5.40 -37.21
C LYS A 197 19.95 -6.07 -35.89
N LEU A 198 20.11 -5.37 -34.76
CA LEU A 198 19.72 -5.83 -33.43
C LEU A 198 18.21 -5.79 -33.26
N LYS A 199 17.51 -4.81 -33.83
CA LYS A 199 16.04 -4.83 -33.95
C LYS A 199 15.57 -5.90 -34.91
N GLU A 200 16.30 -6.19 -35.97
CA GLU A 200 16.03 -7.31 -36.86
C GLU A 200 16.24 -8.62 -36.11
N LEU A 201 17.32 -8.76 -35.34
CA LEU A 201 17.59 -9.90 -34.47
C LEU A 201 16.57 -10.01 -33.34
N GLU A 202 16.17 -8.90 -32.73
CA GLU A 202 15.17 -8.83 -31.66
C GLU A 202 13.80 -9.17 -32.22
N SER A 203 13.46 -8.69 -33.41
CA SER A 203 12.24 -9.06 -34.13
C SER A 203 12.29 -10.49 -34.66
N HIS A 204 13.47 -11.01 -35.02
CA HIS A 204 13.67 -12.42 -35.38
C HIS A 204 13.60 -13.32 -34.15
N ILE A 205 14.15 -12.91 -33.01
CA ILE A 205 14.05 -13.57 -31.71
C ILE A 205 12.61 -13.50 -31.21
N GLU A 206 11.90 -12.41 -31.44
CA GLU A 206 10.49 -12.25 -31.08
C GLU A 206 9.61 -13.06 -32.04
N ALA A 207 9.96 -13.18 -33.33
CA ALA A 207 9.27 -14.02 -34.30
C ALA A 207 9.54 -15.51 -34.06
N VAL A 208 10.77 -15.87 -33.69
CA VAL A 208 11.16 -17.24 -33.27
C VAL A 208 10.54 -17.57 -31.93
N SER A 209 10.52 -16.66 -30.96
CA SER A 209 9.82 -16.83 -29.68
C SER A 209 8.32 -16.89 -29.88
N LYS A 210 7.72 -16.11 -30.78
CA LYS A 210 6.30 -16.24 -31.15
C LYS A 210 6.01 -17.55 -31.87
N ARG A 211 6.95 -18.05 -32.69
CA ARG A 211 6.86 -19.37 -33.34
C ARG A 211 7.02 -20.50 -32.34
N MET A 212 7.98 -20.42 -31.42
CA MET A 212 8.15 -21.35 -30.31
C MET A 212 6.95 -21.31 -29.39
N ASP A 213 6.44 -20.14 -29.03
CA ASP A 213 5.18 -19.96 -28.31
C ASP A 213 4.00 -20.53 -29.10
N SER A 214 3.96 -20.39 -30.42
CA SER A 214 2.88 -20.92 -31.25
C SER A 214 2.97 -22.43 -31.39
N ILE A 215 4.18 -22.99 -31.46
CA ILE A 215 4.46 -24.41 -31.55
C ILE A 215 4.18 -25.04 -30.19
N GLU A 216 4.68 -24.46 -29.09
CA GLU A 216 4.33 -24.82 -27.72
C GLU A 216 2.84 -24.67 -27.45
N LYS A 217 2.18 -23.60 -27.93
CA LYS A 217 0.71 -23.45 -27.82
C LYS A 217 -0.02 -24.47 -28.71
N SER A 218 0.56 -24.92 -29.82
CA SER A 218 -0.01 -25.95 -30.68
C SER A 218 0.18 -27.35 -30.12
N GLU A 219 1.33 -27.63 -29.50
CA GLU A 219 1.63 -28.86 -28.74
C GLU A 219 0.79 -28.91 -27.47
N LYS A 220 0.73 -27.81 -26.69
CA LYS A 220 -0.16 -27.68 -25.52
C LYS A 220 -1.64 -27.71 -25.91
N ARG A 221 -2.06 -27.17 -27.06
CA ARG A 221 -3.45 -27.31 -27.55
C ARG A 221 -3.79 -28.73 -28.03
N ALA A 222 -2.80 -29.47 -28.52
CA ALA A 222 -2.97 -30.87 -28.88
C ALA A 222 -2.99 -31.80 -27.64
N GLU A 223 -2.29 -31.41 -26.56
CA GLU A 223 -2.24 -32.17 -25.29
C GLU A 223 -3.34 -31.79 -24.27
N THR A 224 -3.89 -30.57 -24.33
CA THR A 224 -4.93 -30.10 -23.39
C THR A 224 -6.20 -29.73 -24.12
N GLY A 225 -6.99 -30.76 -24.45
CA GLY A 225 -8.39 -30.58 -24.77
C GLY A 225 -9.12 -29.89 -23.60
N SER A 226 -9.82 -28.80 -23.92
CA SER A 226 -10.86 -28.14 -23.12
C SER A 226 -10.49 -27.72 -21.69
N GLN A 227 -10.09 -26.46 -21.51
CA GLN A 227 -10.56 -25.63 -20.38
C GLN A 227 -10.27 -24.15 -20.67
N GLN A 228 -11.29 -23.41 -21.11
CA GLN A 228 -11.27 -21.94 -21.16
C GLN A 228 -11.57 -21.41 -19.75
N GLY A 229 -10.52 -21.10 -19.02
CA GLY A 229 -10.51 -20.33 -17.76
C GLY A 229 -9.07 -19.89 -17.52
N GLY A 230 -8.81 -18.59 -17.36
CA GLY A 230 -7.46 -18.06 -17.19
C GLY A 230 -6.74 -18.68 -15.98
N ARG A 231 -5.41 -18.82 -16.05
CA ARG A 231 -4.60 -19.31 -14.93
C ARG A 231 -4.61 -18.28 -13.80
N MET A 232 -4.73 -18.74 -12.55
CA MET A 232 -4.61 -17.90 -11.36
C MET A 232 -3.19 -17.33 -11.24
N ARG A 233 -3.09 -16.03 -10.98
CA ARG A 233 -1.82 -15.32 -10.80
C ARG A 233 -1.79 -14.63 -9.45
N ILE A 234 -0.66 -14.67 -8.77
CA ILE A 234 -0.48 -14.04 -7.46
C ILE A 234 0.77 -13.18 -7.45
N TYR A 235 0.73 -12.06 -6.73
CA TYR A 235 1.92 -11.25 -6.58
C TYR A 235 2.89 -11.88 -5.59
N ASN A 236 4.11 -12.11 -6.04
CA ASN A 236 5.16 -12.66 -5.21
C ASN A 236 6.12 -11.54 -4.79
N THR A 237 6.20 -11.29 -3.49
CA THR A 237 7.10 -10.26 -2.94
C THR A 237 8.56 -10.54 -3.29
N LEU A 238 8.93 -11.82 -3.42
CA LEU A 238 10.29 -12.21 -3.75
C LEU A 238 10.71 -11.84 -5.17
N SER A 239 9.83 -11.91 -6.17
CA SER A 239 10.11 -11.50 -7.55
C SER A 239 9.68 -10.06 -7.86
N ALA A 240 8.81 -9.50 -7.01
CA ALA A 240 8.14 -8.22 -7.19
C ALA A 240 7.22 -8.15 -8.43
N GLU A 241 6.72 -9.29 -8.90
CA GLU A 241 5.77 -9.40 -10.02
C GLU A 241 4.61 -10.36 -9.74
N LYS A 242 3.59 -10.36 -10.61
CA LYS A 242 2.50 -11.34 -10.58
C LYS A 242 2.94 -12.59 -11.35
N GLU A 243 3.00 -13.72 -10.67
CA GLU A 243 3.40 -15.02 -11.22
C GLU A 243 2.20 -15.95 -11.36
N ASP A 244 2.24 -16.90 -12.30
CA ASP A 244 1.29 -18.01 -12.33
C ASP A 244 1.38 -18.81 -11.02
N PHE A 245 0.23 -19.06 -10.38
CA PHE A 245 0.18 -19.88 -9.18
C PHE A 245 0.20 -21.37 -9.54
N ILE A 246 1.32 -22.02 -9.21
CA ILE A 246 1.54 -23.44 -9.43
C ILE A 246 2.06 -24.01 -8.10
N PRO A 247 1.28 -24.81 -7.36
CA PRO A 247 1.77 -25.40 -6.13
C PRO A 247 2.93 -26.37 -6.38
N LEU A 248 3.74 -26.61 -5.35
CA LEU A 248 4.85 -27.57 -5.34
C LEU A 248 4.34 -29.01 -5.51
N GLU A 249 3.21 -29.33 -4.87
CA GLU A 249 2.49 -30.58 -5.05
C GLU A 249 1.16 -30.30 -5.75
N LYS A 250 0.83 -31.09 -6.78
CA LYS A 250 -0.43 -30.92 -7.52
C LYS A 250 -1.63 -30.97 -6.55
N ASP A 251 -2.53 -30.01 -6.69
CA ASP A 251 -3.79 -29.87 -5.92
C ASP A 251 -3.63 -29.66 -4.40
N ARG A 252 -2.41 -29.51 -3.87
CA ARG A 252 -2.15 -29.25 -2.45
C ARG A 252 -1.45 -27.92 -2.26
N VAL A 253 -1.87 -27.15 -1.26
CA VAL A 253 -1.25 -25.86 -0.91
C VAL A 253 -0.89 -25.84 0.57
N ASN A 254 0.40 -25.79 0.86
CA ASN A 254 0.94 -25.60 2.20
C ASN A 254 1.19 -24.10 2.44
N MET A 255 0.44 -23.52 3.38
CA MET A 255 0.49 -22.09 3.69
C MET A 255 0.86 -21.85 5.15
N TYR A 256 1.88 -21.03 5.38
CA TYR A 256 2.25 -20.53 6.70
C TYR A 256 2.00 -19.03 6.76
N VAL A 257 1.38 -18.52 7.83
CA VAL A 257 1.21 -17.08 8.05
C VAL A 257 1.66 -16.74 9.45
N CYS A 258 2.58 -15.79 9.58
CA CYS A 258 3.03 -15.30 10.88
C CYS A 258 1.84 -14.74 11.68
N GLY A 259 1.66 -15.27 12.89
CA GLY A 259 0.62 -14.80 13.80
C GLY A 259 1.05 -13.61 14.65
N VAL A 260 0.44 -13.48 15.82
CA VAL A 260 0.65 -12.34 16.72
C VAL A 260 1.51 -12.71 17.93
N THR A 261 2.25 -11.72 18.45
CA THR A 261 2.81 -11.78 19.80
C THR A 261 1.69 -11.51 20.82
N VAL A 262 1.40 -12.46 21.69
CA VAL A 262 0.25 -12.39 22.61
C VAL A 262 0.57 -11.67 23.92
N TYR A 263 0.83 -10.37 23.83
CA TYR A 263 1.15 -9.51 24.99
C TYR A 263 0.14 -8.38 25.23
N ASP A 264 -0.81 -8.19 24.31
CA ASP A 264 -1.79 -7.11 24.37
C ASP A 264 -2.99 -7.39 23.44
N HIS A 265 -4.03 -6.56 23.52
CA HIS A 265 -5.18 -6.65 22.60
C HIS A 265 -4.79 -6.40 21.14
N CYS A 266 -5.47 -7.10 20.24
CA CYS A 266 -5.27 -6.93 18.81
C CYS A 266 -5.89 -5.63 18.31
N HIS A 267 -5.24 -5.04 17.31
CA HIS A 267 -5.72 -3.86 16.62
C HIS A 267 -6.19 -4.18 15.21
N ILE A 268 -6.83 -3.21 14.55
CA ILE A 268 -7.38 -3.37 13.20
C ILE A 268 -6.33 -3.83 12.17
N GLY A 269 -5.04 -3.47 12.34
CA GLY A 269 -3.95 -4.05 11.54
C GLY A 269 -3.85 -5.59 11.59
N HIS A 270 -4.04 -6.20 12.78
CA HIS A 270 -4.05 -7.65 12.93
C HIS A 270 -5.32 -8.26 12.32
N ALA A 271 -6.47 -7.61 12.50
CA ALA A 271 -7.73 -8.02 11.87
C ALA A 271 -7.57 -8.09 10.34
N ARG A 272 -6.95 -7.07 9.74
CA ARG A 272 -6.69 -7.03 8.30
C ARG A 272 -5.88 -8.23 7.83
N SER A 273 -4.76 -8.50 8.48
CA SER A 273 -3.92 -9.65 8.10
C SER A 273 -4.71 -10.95 8.22
N ALA A 274 -5.38 -11.18 9.35
CA ALA A 274 -6.17 -12.38 9.60
C ALA A 274 -7.31 -12.58 8.57
N ILE A 275 -8.03 -11.51 8.22
CA ILE A 275 -9.11 -11.53 7.23
C ILE A 275 -8.59 -11.79 5.81
N VAL A 276 -7.47 -11.17 5.42
CA VAL A 276 -6.87 -11.39 4.09
C VAL A 276 -6.50 -12.86 3.90
N PHE A 277 -5.80 -13.46 4.87
CA PHE A 277 -5.38 -14.85 4.77
C PHE A 277 -6.55 -15.83 4.96
N ASP A 278 -7.61 -15.43 5.68
CA ASP A 278 -8.88 -16.16 5.70
C ASP A 278 -9.55 -16.19 4.32
N VAL A 279 -9.60 -15.07 3.61
CA VAL A 279 -10.14 -15.03 2.23
C VAL A 279 -9.28 -15.85 1.26
N ILE A 280 -7.95 -15.77 1.37
CA ILE A 280 -7.03 -16.56 0.54
C ILE A 280 -7.29 -18.06 0.73
N GLN A 281 -7.33 -18.56 1.97
CA GLN A 281 -7.61 -19.98 2.18
C GLN A 281 -9.00 -20.39 1.67
N ARG A 282 -10.02 -19.54 1.84
CA ARG A 282 -11.39 -19.82 1.39
C ARG A 282 -11.46 -19.88 -0.13
N TYR A 283 -10.78 -18.97 -0.81
CA TYR A 283 -10.75 -18.97 -2.27
C TYR A 283 -9.97 -20.15 -2.84
N LEU A 284 -8.82 -20.50 -2.26
CA LEU A 284 -8.07 -21.68 -2.66
C LEU A 284 -8.90 -22.97 -2.47
N LYS A 285 -9.59 -23.11 -1.34
CA LYS A 285 -10.55 -24.21 -1.09
C LYS A 285 -11.71 -24.19 -2.10
N TYR A 286 -12.25 -23.01 -2.43
CA TYR A 286 -13.28 -22.84 -3.46
C TYR A 286 -12.81 -23.25 -4.87
N LYS A 287 -11.53 -23.04 -5.21
CA LYS A 287 -10.90 -23.51 -6.45
C LYS A 287 -10.60 -25.01 -6.45
N GLY A 288 -10.83 -25.71 -5.33
CA GLY A 288 -10.64 -27.16 -5.20
C GLY A 288 -9.28 -27.60 -4.66
N TYR A 289 -8.44 -26.66 -4.18
CA TYR A 289 -7.17 -27.02 -3.55
C TYR A 289 -7.37 -27.62 -2.16
N ASN A 290 -6.57 -28.64 -1.83
CA ASN A 290 -6.39 -29.09 -0.45
C ASN A 290 -5.38 -28.20 0.26
N VAL A 291 -5.90 -27.22 1.01
CA VAL A 291 -5.09 -26.23 1.73
C VAL A 291 -4.77 -26.73 3.13
N ARG A 292 -3.48 -26.79 3.48
CA ARG A 292 -2.99 -26.93 4.86
C ARG A 292 -2.46 -25.59 5.33
N PHE A 293 -3.22 -24.94 6.20
CA PHE A 293 -2.93 -23.62 6.73
C PHE A 293 -2.39 -23.68 8.16
N VAL A 294 -1.22 -23.09 8.39
CA VAL A 294 -0.56 -23.00 9.71
C VAL A 294 -0.38 -21.53 10.09
N ARG A 295 -0.71 -21.17 11.33
CA ARG A 295 -0.48 -19.82 11.90
C ARG A 295 0.02 -19.93 13.33
N ASN A 296 1.21 -19.43 13.63
CA ASN A 296 1.74 -19.55 14.99
C ASN A 296 1.14 -18.55 15.99
N PHE A 297 1.42 -18.80 17.27
CA PHE A 297 1.41 -17.77 18.31
C PHE A 297 2.81 -17.62 18.89
N THR A 298 3.33 -16.39 18.92
CA THR A 298 4.54 -16.08 19.69
C THR A 298 4.11 -15.84 21.13
N ASP A 299 4.24 -16.88 21.95
CA ASP A 299 3.84 -16.93 23.36
C ASP A 299 5.02 -16.77 24.32
N ILE A 300 6.20 -16.45 23.79
CA ILE A 300 7.38 -16.02 24.55
C ILE A 300 8.08 -14.88 23.78
N ASP A 301 8.21 -13.70 24.39
CA ASP A 301 8.95 -12.56 23.83
C ASP A 301 9.27 -11.54 24.93
N ASP A 302 10.21 -10.64 24.66
CA ASP A 302 10.53 -9.49 25.53
C ASP A 302 9.27 -8.68 25.90
N LYS A 303 8.33 -8.50 24.95
CA LYS A 303 7.08 -7.78 25.20
C LYS A 303 6.16 -8.49 26.18
N ILE A 304 6.10 -9.82 26.14
CA ILE A 304 5.28 -10.63 27.06
C ILE A 304 5.87 -10.58 28.46
N ILE A 305 7.19 -10.75 28.58
CA ILE A 305 7.89 -10.69 29.88
C ILE A 305 7.73 -9.31 30.52
N ASN A 306 7.88 -8.24 29.74
CA ASN A 306 7.70 -6.88 30.23
C ASN A 306 6.25 -6.58 30.63
N ARG A 307 5.27 -7.08 29.88
CA ARG A 307 3.85 -7.00 30.25
C ARG A 307 3.56 -7.75 31.54
N ALA A 308 4.07 -8.96 31.69
CA ALA A 308 3.93 -9.79 32.88
C ALA A 308 4.44 -9.08 34.14
N LYS A 309 5.65 -8.50 34.05
CA LYS A 309 6.24 -7.68 35.12
C LYS A 309 5.38 -6.47 35.48
N LYS A 310 4.82 -5.79 34.47
CA LYS A 310 3.95 -4.61 34.66
C LYS A 310 2.61 -4.97 35.32
N ASP A 311 2.00 -6.07 34.89
CA ASP A 311 0.67 -6.48 35.33
C ASP A 311 0.72 -7.31 36.63
N GLY A 312 1.90 -7.74 37.06
CA GLY A 312 2.09 -8.51 38.29
C GLY A 312 1.60 -9.96 38.21
N ILE A 313 1.54 -10.52 37.00
CA ILE A 313 1.06 -11.89 36.73
C ILE A 313 2.11 -12.71 35.97
N PRO A 314 2.06 -14.06 35.99
CA PRO A 314 2.94 -14.91 35.21
C PRO A 314 2.89 -14.64 33.70
N TRP A 315 4.03 -14.81 33.01
CA TRP A 315 4.15 -14.51 31.58
C TRP A 315 3.33 -15.45 30.68
N ASP A 316 3.17 -16.70 31.09
CA ASP A 316 2.33 -17.70 30.42
C ASP A 316 0.84 -17.41 30.61
N GLU A 317 0.46 -16.80 31.75
CA GLU A 317 -0.89 -16.28 31.96
C GLU A 317 -1.20 -15.08 31.07
N VAL A 318 -0.25 -14.15 30.88
CA VAL A 318 -0.36 -13.06 29.89
C VAL A 318 -0.59 -13.64 28.50
N ALA A 319 0.25 -14.60 28.09
CA ALA A 319 0.15 -15.22 26.77
C ALA A 319 -1.22 -15.89 26.57
N ARG A 320 -1.67 -16.71 27.52
CA ARG A 320 -2.98 -17.37 27.47
C ARG A 320 -4.13 -16.37 27.36
N LYS A 321 -4.15 -15.35 28.23
CA LYS A 321 -5.18 -14.30 28.24
C LYS A 321 -5.31 -13.63 26.87
N TYR A 322 -4.19 -13.22 26.27
CA TYR A 322 -4.22 -12.52 24.99
C TYR A 322 -4.40 -13.44 23.78
N THR A 323 -4.08 -14.74 23.90
CA THR A 323 -4.52 -15.76 22.95
C THR A 323 -6.06 -15.88 22.96
N ASP A 324 -6.68 -15.94 24.14
CA ASP A 324 -8.14 -16.03 24.26
C ASP A 324 -8.85 -14.77 23.72
N GLU A 325 -8.31 -13.58 24.03
CA GLU A 325 -8.79 -12.31 23.47
C GLU A 325 -8.64 -12.25 21.93
N PHE A 326 -7.52 -12.76 21.39
CA PHE A 326 -7.35 -12.89 19.94
C PHE A 326 -8.46 -13.76 19.34
N TYR A 327 -8.74 -14.92 19.93
CA TYR A 327 -9.81 -15.79 19.43
C TYR A 327 -11.18 -15.11 19.48
N ASN A 328 -11.51 -14.46 20.60
CA ASN A 328 -12.77 -13.72 20.72
C ASN A 328 -12.92 -12.62 19.66
N ASP A 329 -11.86 -11.86 19.39
CA ASP A 329 -11.88 -10.82 18.36
C ASP A 329 -12.02 -11.41 16.94
N MET A 330 -11.25 -12.46 16.63
CA MET A 330 -11.25 -13.11 15.31
C MET A 330 -12.55 -13.86 15.02
N ASP A 331 -13.17 -14.47 16.03
CA ASP A 331 -14.47 -15.16 15.91
C ASP A 331 -15.58 -14.17 15.57
N ARG A 332 -15.59 -13.01 16.23
CA ARG A 332 -16.55 -11.95 15.92
C ARG A 332 -16.41 -11.46 14.48
N LEU A 333 -15.18 -11.39 13.95
CA LEU A 333 -14.87 -11.03 12.56
C LEU A 333 -15.08 -12.18 11.55
N GLY A 334 -15.50 -13.37 12.01
CA GLY A 334 -15.74 -14.54 11.17
C GLY A 334 -14.48 -15.14 10.55
N VAL A 335 -13.31 -14.91 11.13
CA VAL A 335 -12.04 -15.49 10.68
C VAL A 335 -12.01 -16.97 11.06
N ALA A 336 -11.84 -17.85 10.08
CA ALA A 336 -11.71 -19.28 10.36
C ALA A 336 -10.40 -19.60 11.08
N ARG A 337 -10.40 -20.68 11.87
CA ARG A 337 -9.17 -21.22 12.48
C ARG A 337 -8.22 -21.71 11.38
N ALA A 338 -6.92 -21.61 11.65
CA ALA A 338 -5.93 -22.34 10.86
C ALA A 338 -6.02 -23.84 11.18
N ASP A 339 -5.54 -24.70 10.29
CA ASP A 339 -5.54 -26.15 10.51
C ASP A 339 -4.58 -26.53 11.67
N MET A 340 -3.53 -25.74 11.87
CA MET A 340 -2.67 -25.84 13.06
C MET A 340 -2.20 -24.46 13.55
N GLU A 341 -2.15 -24.32 14.87
CA GLU A 341 -1.74 -23.08 15.53
C GLU A 341 -0.60 -23.31 16.54
N PRO A 342 0.64 -23.55 16.06
CA PRO A 342 1.75 -23.91 16.92
C PRO A 342 2.21 -22.72 17.79
N LYS A 343 2.68 -23.04 18.99
CA LYS A 343 3.24 -22.07 19.95
C LYS A 343 4.75 -22.19 20.00
N ALA A 344 5.46 -21.08 20.12
CA ALA A 344 6.93 -21.07 20.22
C ALA A 344 7.43 -21.91 21.40
N THR A 345 6.78 -21.81 22.57
CA THR A 345 7.13 -22.62 23.75
C THR A 345 6.98 -24.12 23.57
N GLY A 346 6.16 -24.56 22.60
CA GLY A 346 5.94 -25.97 22.26
C GLY A 346 6.98 -26.56 21.30
N HIS A 347 7.89 -25.74 20.75
CA HIS A 347 8.82 -26.13 19.67
C HIS A 347 10.28 -25.82 19.99
N ILE A 348 10.62 -25.71 21.28
CA ILE A 348 11.98 -25.38 21.74
C ILE A 348 13.01 -26.40 21.27
N LYS A 349 12.63 -27.69 21.21
CA LYS A 349 13.53 -28.74 20.73
C LYS A 349 13.91 -28.51 19.26
N GLU A 350 12.91 -28.31 18.39
CA GLU A 350 13.12 -28.02 16.97
C GLU A 350 13.98 -26.75 16.79
N ILE A 351 13.73 -25.71 17.57
CA ILE A 351 14.53 -24.47 17.54
C ILE A 351 16.00 -24.76 17.88
N ILE A 352 16.27 -25.46 18.99
CA ILE A 352 17.64 -25.80 19.40
C ILE A 352 18.32 -26.66 18.32
N ASP A 353 17.61 -27.63 17.73
CA ASP A 353 18.15 -28.50 16.70
C ASP A 353 18.55 -27.70 15.43
N ILE A 354 17.76 -26.70 15.04
CA ILE A 354 18.09 -25.80 13.92
C ILE A 354 19.28 -24.90 14.25
N VAL A 355 19.31 -24.30 15.45
CA VAL A 355 20.40 -23.40 15.85
C VAL A 355 21.73 -24.16 15.91
N LYS A 356 21.76 -25.40 16.42
CA LYS A 356 22.94 -26.27 16.32
C LYS A 356 23.39 -26.47 14.89
N GLY A 357 22.46 -26.85 13.99
CA GLY A 357 22.81 -27.06 12.58
C GLY A 357 23.32 -25.81 11.88
N LEU A 358 22.84 -24.61 12.26
CA LEU A 358 23.35 -23.34 11.75
C LEU A 358 24.77 -23.04 12.24
N ILE A 359 25.10 -23.38 13.50
CA ILE A 359 26.47 -23.29 14.04
C ILE A 359 27.39 -24.26 13.31
N ASP A 360 26.99 -25.53 13.19
CA ASP A 360 27.78 -26.58 12.53
C ASP A 360 28.10 -26.24 11.07
N LYS A 361 27.19 -25.53 10.39
CA LYS A 361 27.36 -25.04 9.02
C LYS A 361 28.12 -23.70 8.92
N GLY A 362 28.47 -23.08 10.04
CA GLY A 362 29.22 -21.82 10.08
C GLY A 362 28.40 -20.55 9.79
N TYR A 363 27.07 -20.62 9.86
CA TYR A 363 26.16 -19.48 9.70
C TYR A 363 25.75 -18.84 11.02
N ALA A 364 26.07 -19.46 12.16
CA ALA A 364 25.79 -18.91 13.48
C ALA A 364 27.00 -19.03 14.41
N TYR A 365 27.05 -18.19 15.44
CA TYR A 365 28.10 -18.22 16.46
C TYR A 365 27.52 -17.91 17.84
N GLU A 366 28.13 -18.51 18.86
CA GLU A 366 27.82 -18.25 20.26
C GLU A 366 28.67 -17.08 20.78
N SER A 367 28.07 -16.29 21.67
CA SER A 367 28.69 -15.17 22.37
C SER A 367 27.93 -14.93 23.69
N GLU A 368 28.59 -15.15 24.82
CA GLU A 368 28.07 -14.91 26.18
C GLU A 368 26.70 -15.58 26.46
N GLY A 369 26.55 -16.85 26.10
CA GLY A 369 25.35 -17.66 26.25
C GLY A 369 24.22 -17.36 25.26
N SER A 370 24.42 -16.37 24.38
CA SER A 370 23.51 -16.06 23.27
C SER A 370 24.07 -16.58 21.96
N VAL A 371 23.20 -16.91 21.01
CA VAL A 371 23.59 -17.35 19.67
C VAL A 371 23.05 -16.39 18.65
N TYR A 372 23.92 -15.94 17.75
CA TYR A 372 23.59 -14.98 16.69
C TYR A 372 23.77 -15.61 15.32
N PHE A 373 22.91 -15.23 14.37
CA PHE A 373 23.08 -15.54 12.96
C PHE A 373 24.05 -14.53 12.35
N SER A 374 25.05 -15.02 11.60
CA SER A 374 26.01 -14.20 10.89
C SER A 374 25.48 -13.81 9.52
N VAL A 375 24.95 -12.60 9.39
CA VAL A 375 24.32 -12.12 8.15
C VAL A 375 25.32 -12.08 6.99
N ASP A 376 26.57 -11.70 7.25
CA ASP A 376 27.60 -11.60 6.22
C ASP A 376 27.94 -12.95 5.56
N LYS A 377 27.71 -14.07 6.27
CA LYS A 377 27.92 -15.41 5.71
C LYS A 377 26.83 -15.83 4.71
N PHE A 378 25.66 -15.20 4.73
CA PHE A 378 24.55 -15.53 3.84
C PHE A 378 24.47 -14.54 2.66
N SER A 379 24.95 -14.98 1.49
CA SER A 379 25.03 -14.13 0.29
C SER A 379 23.67 -13.65 -0.24
N GLY A 380 22.59 -14.37 0.05
CA GLY A 380 21.23 -14.04 -0.40
C GLY A 380 20.47 -13.06 0.51
N TYR A 381 21.10 -12.49 1.54
CA TYR A 381 20.41 -11.63 2.50
C TYR A 381 19.94 -10.33 1.85
N GLY A 382 18.66 -9.98 2.02
CA GLY A 382 18.05 -8.79 1.42
C GLY A 382 17.25 -9.06 0.15
N LYS A 383 17.23 -10.32 -0.34
CA LYS A 383 16.56 -10.68 -1.59
C LYS A 383 15.06 -10.50 -1.54
N LEU A 384 14.42 -10.61 -0.37
CA LEU A 384 12.97 -10.39 -0.23
C LEU A 384 12.63 -8.90 -0.16
N SER A 385 13.34 -8.16 0.69
CA SER A 385 13.11 -6.75 0.97
C SER A 385 13.63 -5.80 -0.12
N LYS A 386 14.49 -6.29 -1.02
CA LYS A 386 15.15 -5.52 -2.09
C LYS A 386 15.99 -4.36 -1.55
N ARG A 387 16.47 -4.48 -0.31
CA ARG A 387 17.33 -3.48 0.32
C ARG A 387 18.80 -3.83 0.12
N ASP A 388 19.61 -2.84 -0.18
CA ASP A 388 21.07 -2.98 -0.17
C ASP A 388 21.59 -2.92 1.28
N LYS A 389 22.75 -3.56 1.56
CA LYS A 389 23.35 -3.61 2.91
C LYS A 389 23.51 -2.21 3.53
N GLU A 390 23.85 -1.21 2.72
CA GLU A 390 24.06 0.19 3.15
C GLU A 390 22.76 0.84 3.67
N ASP A 391 21.62 0.60 3.00
CA ASP A 391 20.30 1.10 3.42
C ASP A 391 19.82 0.44 4.71
N MET A 392 20.17 -0.84 4.91
CA MET A 392 19.84 -1.57 6.13
C MET A 392 20.60 -1.04 7.35
N ILE A 393 21.89 -0.71 7.19
CA ILE A 393 22.74 -0.15 8.25
C ILE A 393 22.28 1.27 8.63
N ALA A 394 21.95 2.12 7.65
CA ALA A 394 21.47 3.48 7.91
C ALA A 394 20.12 3.53 8.65
N GLY A 395 19.26 2.51 8.45
CA GLY A 395 17.97 2.35 9.14
C GLY A 395 18.05 1.71 10.53
N ALA A 396 19.16 1.03 10.85
CA ALA A 396 19.38 0.36 12.13
C ALA A 396 19.68 1.39 13.25
N ARG A 397 18.66 2.08 13.75
CA ARG A 397 18.70 2.83 15.02
C ARG A 397 18.72 1.87 16.21
N VAL A 398 19.74 1.02 16.32
CA VAL A 398 19.88 0.04 17.41
C VAL A 398 21.06 0.44 18.29
N GLU A 399 20.88 0.40 19.62
CA GLU A 399 22.00 0.36 20.56
C GLU A 399 22.93 -0.80 20.16
N VAL A 400 24.20 -0.52 19.93
CA VAL A 400 25.16 -1.53 19.49
C VAL A 400 25.31 -2.56 20.61
N ASP A 401 24.76 -3.75 20.42
CA ASP A 401 25.03 -4.90 21.30
C ASP A 401 26.45 -5.38 20.99
N GLU A 402 27.41 -5.04 21.86
CA GLU A 402 28.84 -5.32 21.69
C GLU A 402 29.15 -6.82 21.52
N ARG A 403 28.21 -7.70 21.90
CA ARG A 403 28.33 -9.16 21.72
C ARG A 403 28.22 -9.61 20.27
N LYS A 404 27.68 -8.76 19.39
CA LYS A 404 27.55 -9.04 17.96
C LYS A 404 28.83 -8.69 17.22
N LYS A 405 29.27 -9.61 16.35
CA LYS A 405 30.38 -9.37 15.41
C LYS A 405 30.02 -8.36 14.33
N ASP A 406 28.76 -8.34 13.91
CA ASP A 406 28.21 -7.38 12.95
C ASP A 406 26.90 -6.77 13.50
N PRO A 407 26.67 -5.45 13.37
CA PRO A 407 25.43 -4.80 13.79
C PRO A 407 24.15 -5.41 13.19
N MET A 408 24.23 -5.99 11.99
CA MET A 408 23.11 -6.63 11.29
C MET A 408 22.80 -8.03 11.80
N ASP A 409 23.73 -8.66 12.53
CA ASP A 409 23.52 -9.99 13.11
C ASP A 409 22.33 -9.95 14.08
N PHE A 410 21.52 -11.00 14.05
CA PHE A 410 20.31 -11.11 14.86
C PHE A 410 20.34 -12.36 15.73
N ALA A 411 19.72 -12.27 16.90
CA ALA A 411 19.71 -13.35 17.87
C ALA A 411 18.83 -14.51 17.38
N LEU A 412 19.40 -15.71 17.38
CA LEU A 412 18.72 -17.00 17.25
C LEU A 412 18.32 -17.53 18.62
N TRP A 413 19.20 -17.35 19.61
CA TRP A 413 18.97 -17.72 21.00
C TRP A 413 19.47 -16.61 21.90
N LYS A 414 18.68 -16.19 22.89
CA LYS A 414 19.02 -15.13 23.84
C LYS A 414 19.25 -15.75 25.21
N ALA A 415 20.39 -15.47 25.82
CA ALA A 415 20.61 -15.79 27.24
C ALA A 415 19.53 -15.10 28.10
N SER A 416 18.95 -15.85 29.04
CA SER A 416 17.90 -15.31 29.92
C SER A 416 18.52 -14.62 31.13
N LYS A 417 17.94 -13.49 31.54
CA LYS A 417 18.32 -12.80 32.79
C LYS A 417 17.74 -13.51 34.01
N GLU A 418 18.26 -13.19 35.19
CA GLU A 418 17.71 -13.71 36.45
C GLU A 418 16.22 -13.34 36.58
N GLY A 419 15.40 -14.32 36.92
CA GLY A 419 13.94 -14.17 37.04
C GLY A 419 13.16 -14.18 35.71
N GLU A 420 13.81 -14.28 34.56
CA GLU A 420 13.13 -14.46 33.27
C GLU A 420 12.89 -15.94 32.95
N PRO A 421 11.84 -16.27 32.17
CA PRO A 421 11.65 -17.63 31.67
C PRO A 421 12.84 -18.09 30.83
N PHE A 422 13.16 -19.37 30.95
CA PHE A 422 14.26 -20.00 30.23
C PHE A 422 13.99 -21.47 29.94
N TRP A 423 14.73 -21.98 28.97
CA TRP A 423 14.91 -23.39 28.68
C TRP A 423 16.40 -23.71 28.71
N GLU A 424 16.72 -24.95 29.08
CA GLU A 424 18.08 -25.46 29.02
C GLU A 424 18.49 -25.68 27.55
N SER A 425 19.70 -25.27 27.20
CA SER A 425 20.25 -25.41 25.86
C SER A 425 21.77 -25.71 25.94
N PRO A 426 22.40 -26.15 24.84
CA PRO A 426 23.86 -26.34 24.81
C PRO A 426 24.67 -25.08 25.12
N TRP A 427 24.05 -23.90 25.01
CA TRP A 427 24.67 -22.59 25.23
C TRP A 427 24.27 -22.00 26.59
N GLY A 428 23.67 -22.80 27.47
CA GLY A 428 23.16 -22.38 28.77
C GLY A 428 21.68 -22.00 28.75
N LYS A 429 21.22 -21.35 29.83
CA LYS A 429 19.83 -20.96 30.03
C LYS A 429 19.46 -19.80 29.12
N GLY A 430 18.44 -19.98 28.30
CA GLY A 430 17.96 -18.92 27.42
C GLY A 430 16.60 -19.19 26.81
N ARG A 431 16.31 -18.46 25.75
CA ARG A 431 15.02 -18.50 25.05
C ARG A 431 15.23 -18.17 23.56
N PRO A 432 14.29 -18.57 22.69
CA PRO A 432 14.41 -18.29 21.27
C PRO A 432 14.43 -16.79 20.96
N GLY A 433 15.12 -16.43 19.87
CA GLY A 433 14.91 -15.16 19.19
C GLY A 433 13.62 -15.20 18.35
N TRP A 434 12.98 -14.05 18.17
CA TRP A 434 11.66 -13.94 17.52
C TRP A 434 11.59 -14.62 16.14
N HIS A 435 12.66 -14.55 15.34
CA HIS A 435 12.67 -15.06 13.97
C HIS A 435 12.76 -16.60 13.89
N ILE A 436 13.55 -17.24 14.77
CA ILE A 436 13.84 -18.68 14.67
C ILE A 436 12.62 -19.56 15.00
N GLU A 437 11.67 -18.99 15.73
CA GLU A 437 10.40 -19.62 16.06
C GLU A 437 9.65 -20.01 14.78
N CYS A 438 9.45 -19.06 13.87
CA CYS A 438 8.69 -19.26 12.65
C CYS A 438 9.38 -20.26 11.72
N THR A 439 10.70 -20.14 11.53
CA THR A 439 11.50 -21.13 10.78
C THR A 439 11.33 -22.56 11.33
N ALA A 440 11.45 -22.74 12.65
CA ALA A 440 11.32 -24.07 13.25
C ALA A 440 9.90 -24.63 13.12
N MET A 441 8.88 -23.83 13.42
CA MET A 441 7.49 -24.26 13.37
C MET A 441 7.03 -24.54 11.92
N SER A 442 7.39 -23.69 10.95
CA SER A 442 6.98 -23.89 9.56
C SER A 442 7.61 -25.15 8.96
N ILE A 443 8.90 -25.40 9.21
CA ILE A 443 9.59 -26.60 8.72
C ILE A 443 9.00 -27.86 9.34
N LYS A 444 8.72 -27.84 10.65
CA LYS A 444 8.14 -28.97 11.38
C LYS A 444 6.77 -29.37 10.84
N HIS A 445 5.94 -28.37 10.54
CA HIS A 445 4.52 -28.57 10.26
C HIS A 445 4.16 -28.64 8.78
N LEU A 446 4.96 -28.05 7.90
CA LEU A 446 4.73 -28.06 6.46
C LEU A 446 5.78 -28.91 5.74
N ALA A 447 6.98 -28.35 5.58
CA ALA A 447 8.16 -28.98 4.98
C ALA A 447 9.34 -27.99 4.98
N GLU A 448 10.53 -28.44 4.58
CA GLU A 448 11.70 -27.59 4.33
C GLU A 448 11.47 -26.55 3.21
N SER A 449 10.56 -26.85 2.28
CA SER A 449 10.10 -25.97 1.20
C SER A 449 8.58 -26.05 1.08
N PHE A 450 7.87 -24.91 1.06
CA PHE A 450 6.40 -24.88 0.93
C PHE A 450 5.89 -23.74 0.03
N ASP A 451 4.58 -23.74 -0.25
CA ASP A 451 3.97 -22.92 -1.29
C ASP A 451 3.89 -21.43 -0.92
N ILE A 452 3.19 -21.10 0.17
CA ILE A 452 2.83 -19.72 0.51
C ILE A 452 3.32 -19.37 1.92
N HIS A 453 4.07 -18.27 2.04
CA HIS A 453 4.33 -17.62 3.33
C HIS A 453 3.72 -16.22 3.35
N GLY A 454 2.91 -15.94 4.38
CA GLY A 454 2.14 -14.71 4.51
C GLY A 454 2.44 -13.88 5.76
N GLY A 455 2.19 -12.56 5.67
CA GLY A 455 2.20 -11.67 6.83
C GLY A 455 1.87 -10.21 6.48
N GLY A 456 1.97 -9.31 7.47
CA GLY A 456 1.90 -7.87 7.22
C GLY A 456 3.14 -7.36 6.47
N ALA A 457 3.02 -6.26 5.73
CA ALA A 457 4.16 -5.66 5.00
C ALA A 457 5.33 -5.22 5.91
N ASP A 458 5.10 -5.04 7.22
CA ASP A 458 6.16 -4.81 8.21
C ASP A 458 7.00 -6.05 8.51
N LEU A 459 6.49 -7.25 8.21
CA LEU A 459 7.23 -8.49 8.40
C LEU A 459 8.20 -8.78 7.27
N ILE A 460 8.07 -8.13 6.10
CA ILE A 460 9.04 -8.25 4.98
C ILE A 460 10.48 -8.08 5.49
N PHE A 461 10.71 -7.06 6.32
CA PHE A 461 12.00 -6.82 6.94
C PHE A 461 11.84 -6.27 8.37
N PRO A 462 12.57 -6.81 9.36
CA PRO A 462 13.59 -7.86 9.20
C PRO A 462 13.03 -9.30 9.28
N HIS A 463 11.78 -9.50 9.65
CA HIS A 463 11.30 -10.81 10.11
C HIS A 463 11.41 -11.93 9.07
N HIS A 464 10.70 -11.81 7.95
CA HIS A 464 10.68 -12.81 6.88
C HIS A 464 12.02 -12.92 6.15
N GLU A 465 12.78 -11.81 6.02
CA GLU A 465 14.15 -11.85 5.49
C GLU A 465 15.06 -12.73 6.36
N ASN A 466 14.93 -12.63 7.69
CA ASN A 466 15.68 -13.44 8.64
C ASN A 466 15.26 -14.91 8.59
N GLU A 467 13.97 -15.19 8.43
CA GLU A 467 13.47 -16.56 8.27
C GLU A 467 13.99 -17.22 7.00
N ILE A 468 14.02 -16.51 5.88
CA ILE A 468 14.66 -16.99 4.64
C ILE A 468 16.13 -17.35 4.93
N ALA A 469 16.88 -16.44 5.53
CA ALA A 469 18.30 -16.65 5.80
C ALA A 469 18.53 -17.88 6.69
N GLN A 470 17.74 -18.04 7.75
CA GLN A 470 17.81 -19.19 8.66
C GLN A 470 17.44 -20.49 7.95
N SER A 471 16.29 -20.53 7.29
CA SER A 471 15.75 -21.74 6.67
C SER A 471 16.62 -22.21 5.51
N GLU A 472 17.07 -21.31 4.63
CA GLU A 472 17.89 -21.69 3.48
C GLU A 472 19.32 -22.04 3.88
N ALA A 473 19.91 -21.35 4.86
CA ALA A 473 21.21 -21.74 5.41
C ALA A 473 21.14 -23.11 6.12
N TYR A 474 20.05 -23.38 6.84
CA TYR A 474 19.86 -24.64 7.55
C TYR A 474 19.52 -25.80 6.62
N THR A 475 18.73 -25.62 5.56
CA THR A 475 18.28 -26.72 4.69
C THR A 475 19.08 -26.85 3.40
N GLY A 476 19.71 -25.77 2.93
CA GLY A 476 20.33 -25.70 1.60
C GLY A 476 19.33 -25.67 0.44
N LYS A 477 18.03 -25.48 0.71
CA LYS A 477 16.93 -25.48 -0.27
C LYS A 477 16.21 -24.13 -0.26
N PRO A 478 15.55 -23.73 -1.37
CA PRO A 478 14.64 -22.58 -1.36
C PRO A 478 13.54 -22.77 -0.31
N PHE A 479 13.30 -21.77 0.53
CA PHE A 479 12.40 -21.91 1.67
C PHE A 479 10.92 -21.84 1.27
N VAL A 480 10.54 -20.82 0.51
CA VAL A 480 9.13 -20.52 0.18
C VAL A 480 9.04 -20.10 -1.28
N LYS A 481 8.03 -20.62 -1.99
CA LYS A 481 7.80 -20.27 -3.39
C LYS A 481 7.15 -18.90 -3.57
N TYR A 482 6.07 -18.61 -2.82
CA TYR A 482 5.29 -17.39 -2.93
C TYR A 482 5.18 -16.63 -1.61
N TRP A 483 5.68 -15.40 -1.60
CA TRP A 483 5.62 -14.49 -0.44
C TRP A 483 4.50 -13.46 -0.61
N ILE A 484 3.48 -13.53 0.25
CA ILE A 484 2.29 -12.68 0.18
C ILE A 484 2.26 -11.72 1.37
N HIS A 485 2.18 -10.41 1.12
CA HIS A 485 2.14 -9.40 2.19
C HIS A 485 0.97 -8.44 2.05
N ASN A 486 0.21 -8.25 3.13
CA ASN A 486 -0.88 -7.26 3.15
C ASN A 486 -0.36 -5.86 3.49
N GLY A 487 -0.99 -4.84 2.88
CA GLY A 487 -0.67 -3.43 3.08
C GLY A 487 -1.01 -2.93 4.49
N PHE A 488 -0.46 -1.77 4.83
CA PHE A 488 -0.65 -1.13 6.13
C PHE A 488 -2.04 -0.51 6.30
N ILE A 489 -2.40 -0.26 7.56
CA ILE A 489 -3.51 0.62 7.90
C ILE A 489 -2.94 1.96 8.34
N THR A 490 -3.48 3.03 7.76
CA THR A 490 -3.08 4.42 8.04
C THR A 490 -4.22 5.19 8.67
N ILE A 491 -3.88 6.16 9.52
CA ILE A 491 -4.81 7.12 10.14
C ILE A 491 -4.19 8.50 9.95
N ASP A 492 -4.94 9.42 9.35
CA ASP A 492 -4.48 10.74 8.93
C ASP A 492 -3.21 10.66 8.06
N LYS A 493 -3.16 9.64 7.19
CA LYS A 493 -2.00 9.30 6.34
C LYS A 493 -0.74 8.86 7.09
N GLU A 494 -0.79 8.70 8.41
CA GLU A 494 0.30 8.13 9.21
C GLU A 494 0.07 6.65 9.48
N LYS A 495 1.14 5.86 9.53
CA LYS A 495 1.05 4.44 9.90
C LYS A 495 0.54 4.33 11.34
N MET A 496 -0.45 3.46 11.54
CA MET A 496 -0.93 3.09 12.88
C MET A 496 0.23 2.52 13.71
N SER A 497 0.48 3.09 14.90
CA SER A 497 1.45 2.55 15.84
C SER A 497 1.07 2.86 17.29
N LYS A 498 1.43 1.95 18.20
CA LYS A 498 1.23 2.18 19.65
C LYS A 498 2.01 3.40 20.14
N SER A 499 3.19 3.65 19.58
CA SER A 499 4.06 4.79 19.95
C SER A 499 3.47 6.15 19.59
N LEU A 500 2.69 6.24 18.51
CA LEU A 500 2.01 7.47 18.10
C LEU A 500 0.65 7.65 18.80
N GLY A 501 0.20 6.65 19.59
CA GLY A 501 -1.11 6.68 20.25
C GLY A 501 -2.31 6.62 19.30
N ASN A 502 -2.07 6.43 17.99
CA ASN A 502 -3.07 6.46 16.93
C ASN A 502 -3.54 5.05 16.53
N PHE A 503 -3.70 4.12 17.47
CA PHE A 503 -4.15 2.76 17.17
C PHE A 503 -5.50 2.46 17.82
N PHE A 504 -6.34 1.70 17.11
CA PHE A 504 -7.63 1.24 17.59
C PHE A 504 -7.63 -0.27 17.73
N THR A 505 -8.02 -0.75 18.90
CA THR A 505 -8.23 -2.18 19.15
C THR A 505 -9.45 -2.67 18.37
N ILE A 506 -9.47 -3.95 18.02
CA ILE A 506 -10.63 -4.58 17.37
C ILE A 506 -11.86 -4.42 18.27
N LYS A 507 -11.69 -4.65 19.58
CA LYS A 507 -12.73 -4.49 20.60
C LYS A 507 -13.40 -3.12 20.59
N GLU A 508 -12.63 -2.03 20.48
CA GLU A 508 -13.15 -0.66 20.41
C GLU A 508 -13.98 -0.42 19.15
N VAL A 509 -13.47 -0.86 17.99
CA VAL A 509 -14.16 -0.69 16.71
C VAL A 509 -15.46 -1.51 16.68
N LEU A 510 -15.42 -2.75 17.15
CA LEU A 510 -16.59 -3.61 17.26
C LEU A 510 -17.56 -3.20 18.39
N GLY A 511 -17.20 -2.18 19.18
CA GLY A 511 -18.12 -1.50 20.10
C GLY A 511 -18.97 -0.43 19.41
N LYS A 512 -18.59 -0.01 18.20
CA LYS A 512 -19.27 1.02 17.39
C LYS A 512 -19.91 0.47 16.12
N TYR A 513 -19.27 -0.48 15.46
CA TYR A 513 -19.70 -1.03 14.17
C TYR A 513 -19.94 -2.54 14.26
N ASP A 514 -20.84 -3.03 13.42
CA ASP A 514 -21.06 -4.47 13.28
C ASP A 514 -19.80 -5.15 12.70
N PRO A 515 -19.43 -6.37 13.14
CA PRO A 515 -18.25 -7.06 12.62
C PRO A 515 -18.26 -7.29 11.11
N GLU A 516 -19.42 -7.48 10.49
CA GLU A 516 -19.55 -7.65 9.04
C GLU A 516 -19.19 -6.36 8.29
N VAL A 517 -19.51 -5.19 8.88
CA VAL A 517 -19.12 -3.86 8.37
C VAL A 517 -17.60 -3.70 8.38
N VAL A 518 -16.97 -4.05 9.50
CA VAL A 518 -15.50 -3.98 9.63
C VAL A 518 -14.82 -4.92 8.63
N ARG A 519 -15.34 -6.15 8.47
CA ARG A 519 -14.81 -7.10 7.51
C ARG A 519 -14.96 -6.60 6.07
N PHE A 520 -16.14 -6.11 5.69
CA PHE A 520 -16.37 -5.54 4.37
C PHE A 520 -15.43 -4.38 4.08
N PHE A 521 -15.29 -3.45 5.03
CA PHE A 521 -14.39 -2.30 4.91
C PHE A 521 -12.95 -2.74 4.61
N LEU A 522 -12.44 -3.76 5.33
CA LEU A 522 -11.09 -4.28 5.13
C LEU A 522 -10.90 -5.01 3.78
N LEU A 523 -11.98 -5.52 3.18
CA LEU A 523 -11.98 -6.20 1.88
C LEU A 523 -12.29 -5.28 0.70
N ALA A 524 -12.83 -4.08 0.95
CA ALA A 524 -13.19 -3.09 -0.07
C ALA A 524 -11.98 -2.53 -0.82
N THR A 525 -10.78 -2.67 -0.25
CA THR A 525 -9.51 -2.27 -0.85
C THR A 525 -8.64 -3.50 -1.07
N HIS A 526 -7.91 -3.54 -2.20
CA HIS A 526 -6.98 -4.62 -2.50
C HIS A 526 -6.02 -4.90 -1.34
N TYR A 527 -5.77 -6.18 -1.02
CA TYR A 527 -5.06 -6.56 0.21
C TYR A 527 -3.65 -5.97 0.34
N ARG A 528 -2.97 -5.70 -0.79
CA ARG A 528 -1.63 -5.09 -0.85
C ARG A 528 -1.60 -3.58 -0.69
N SER A 529 -2.72 -2.89 -0.97
CA SER A 529 -2.77 -1.43 -0.93
C SER A 529 -2.89 -0.94 0.52
N PRO A 530 -2.34 0.22 0.90
CA PRO A 530 -2.65 0.80 2.20
C PRO A 530 -4.16 1.11 2.31
N ILE A 531 -4.72 0.95 3.51
CA ILE A 531 -6.11 1.33 3.82
C ILE A 531 -6.05 2.48 4.80
N GLU A 532 -6.64 3.62 4.41
CA GLU A 532 -6.95 4.67 5.38
C GLU A 532 -8.08 4.19 6.28
N PHE A 533 -8.01 4.47 7.57
CA PHE A 533 -9.04 4.13 8.54
C PHE A 533 -9.74 5.41 9.00
N SER A 534 -11.02 5.57 8.65
CA SER A 534 -11.87 6.64 9.16
C SER A 534 -13.29 6.15 9.48
N ASP A 535 -13.97 6.88 10.36
CA ASP A 535 -15.37 6.60 10.71
C ASP A 535 -16.28 6.75 9.47
N GLU A 536 -15.99 7.70 8.56
CA GLU A 536 -16.73 7.91 7.32
C GLU A 536 -16.73 6.66 6.42
N GLN A 537 -15.56 6.02 6.26
CA GLN A 537 -15.46 4.83 5.39
C GLN A 537 -16.18 3.62 5.98
N LEU A 538 -16.20 3.47 7.31
CA LEU A 538 -16.98 2.44 7.98
C LEU A 538 -18.49 2.67 7.83
N LYS A 539 -18.94 3.92 7.86
CA LYS A 539 -20.35 4.28 7.58
C LYS A 539 -20.73 4.00 6.12
N GLU A 540 -19.85 4.30 5.17
CA GLU A 540 -20.05 3.95 3.75
C GLU A 540 -20.11 2.42 3.54
N ALA A 541 -19.27 1.67 4.25
CA ALA A 541 -19.32 0.21 4.27
C ALA A 541 -20.67 -0.30 4.82
N GLU A 542 -21.17 0.28 5.91
CA GLU A 542 -22.48 -0.06 6.48
C GLU A 542 -23.62 0.18 5.49
N VAL A 543 -23.64 1.34 4.81
CA VAL A 543 -24.63 1.65 3.77
C VAL A 543 -24.55 0.67 2.60
N SER A 544 -23.33 0.23 2.24
CA SER A 544 -23.12 -0.74 1.17
C SER A 544 -23.68 -2.12 1.53
N ILE A 545 -23.45 -2.58 2.75
CA ILE A 545 -24.03 -3.85 3.24
C ILE A 545 -25.55 -3.74 3.35
N ASP A 546 -26.08 -2.62 3.86
CA ASP A 546 -27.53 -2.44 3.96
C ASP A 546 -28.23 -2.49 2.60
N ARG A 547 -27.57 -1.99 1.55
CA ARG A 547 -28.06 -2.11 0.16
C ARG A 547 -28.16 -3.57 -0.29
N TYR A 548 -27.20 -4.43 0.09
CA TYR A 548 -27.26 -5.87 -0.20
C TYR A 548 -28.51 -6.49 0.43
N TYR A 549 -28.72 -6.31 1.73
CA TYR A 549 -29.84 -6.90 2.45
C TYR A 549 -31.19 -6.33 2.00
N THR A 550 -31.25 -5.03 1.69
CA THR A 550 -32.43 -4.40 1.08
C THR A 550 -32.77 -5.05 -0.26
N THR A 551 -31.79 -5.35 -1.10
CA THR A 551 -32.03 -6.07 -2.36
C THR A 551 -32.55 -7.48 -2.12
N LEU A 552 -32.07 -8.20 -1.10
CA LEU A 552 -32.63 -9.51 -0.75
C LEU A 552 -34.10 -9.44 -0.32
N ILE A 553 -34.50 -8.39 0.44
CA ILE A 553 -35.91 -8.15 0.77
C ILE A 553 -36.71 -7.97 -0.51
N ARG A 554 -36.26 -7.11 -1.43
CA ARG A 554 -36.97 -6.86 -2.70
C ARG A 554 -37.12 -8.12 -3.55
N ILE A 555 -36.10 -8.98 -3.58
CA ILE A 555 -36.16 -10.28 -4.25
C ILE A 555 -37.22 -11.17 -3.57
N SER A 556 -37.25 -11.22 -2.24
CA SER A 556 -38.24 -11.98 -1.48
C SER A 556 -39.67 -11.48 -1.74
N ASP A 557 -39.90 -10.18 -1.65
CA ASP A 557 -41.19 -9.53 -1.94
C ASP A 557 -41.67 -9.92 -3.35
N PHE A 558 -40.78 -9.84 -4.35
CA PHE A 558 -41.08 -10.26 -5.71
C PHE A 558 -41.48 -11.74 -5.80
N MET A 559 -40.74 -12.64 -5.15
CA MET A 559 -41.04 -14.08 -5.16
C MET A 559 -42.40 -14.40 -4.53
N THR A 560 -42.80 -13.66 -3.47
CA THR A 560 -44.13 -13.83 -2.84
C THR A 560 -45.28 -13.23 -3.66
N GLY A 561 -45.02 -12.16 -4.42
CA GLY A 561 -46.01 -11.45 -5.23
C GLY A 561 -46.18 -11.94 -6.67
N SER A 562 -45.42 -12.95 -7.12
CA SER A 562 -45.33 -13.44 -8.51
C SER A 562 -46.56 -14.22 -9.01
N GLY A 563 -47.77 -13.78 -8.69
CA GLY A 563 -49.04 -14.41 -9.07
C GLY A 563 -49.77 -13.73 -10.24
N GLY A 564 -49.13 -13.55 -11.40
CA GLY A 564 -49.76 -12.91 -12.55
C GLY A 564 -49.00 -13.11 -13.88
N GLY A 565 -49.73 -13.00 -15.00
CA GLY A 565 -49.28 -13.33 -16.36
C GLY A 565 -47.99 -12.66 -16.84
N GLU A 566 -47.39 -13.23 -17.88
CA GLU A 566 -46.03 -12.97 -18.35
C GLU A 566 -45.87 -11.57 -18.99
N LYS A 567 -44.95 -10.77 -18.46
CA LYS A 567 -44.50 -9.50 -19.06
C LYS A 567 -42.99 -9.57 -19.27
N THR A 568 -42.59 -9.77 -20.51
CA THR A 568 -41.20 -9.69 -20.96
C THR A 568 -40.83 -8.23 -21.25
N THR A 569 -39.78 -7.73 -20.59
CA THR A 569 -39.25 -6.37 -20.79
C THR A 569 -37.89 -6.43 -21.48
N GLY A 570 -37.52 -5.39 -22.24
CA GLY A 570 -36.19 -5.29 -22.86
C GLY A 570 -35.02 -5.32 -21.86
N SER A 571 -35.27 -5.03 -20.58
CA SER A 571 -34.30 -5.15 -19.48
C SER A 571 -33.94 -6.59 -19.11
N GLN A 572 -34.73 -7.58 -19.54
CA GLN A 572 -34.53 -8.98 -19.18
C GLN A 572 -33.25 -9.57 -19.76
N LYS A 573 -32.92 -9.26 -21.03
CA LYS A 573 -31.73 -9.81 -21.69
C LYS A 573 -30.44 -9.31 -21.04
N ALA A 574 -30.34 -8.00 -20.79
CA ALA A 574 -29.16 -7.41 -20.14
C ALA A 574 -28.95 -7.95 -18.73
N PHE A 575 -30.04 -8.17 -17.97
CA PHE A 575 -29.94 -8.78 -16.64
C PHE A 575 -29.55 -10.26 -16.70
N GLU A 576 -30.12 -11.02 -17.63
CA GLU A 576 -29.76 -12.42 -17.87
C GLU A 576 -28.27 -12.57 -18.23
N ASP A 577 -27.73 -11.69 -19.09
CA ASP A 577 -26.30 -11.65 -19.44
C ASP A 577 -25.42 -11.32 -18.21
N ALA A 578 -25.85 -10.37 -17.37
CA ALA A 578 -25.16 -10.05 -16.13
C ALA A 578 -25.13 -11.23 -15.14
N VAL A 579 -26.25 -11.94 -14.99
CA VAL A 579 -26.36 -13.14 -14.15
C VAL A 579 -25.49 -14.28 -14.67
N ASN A 580 -25.48 -14.50 -15.99
CA ASN A 580 -24.73 -15.60 -16.60
C ASN A 580 -23.22 -15.39 -16.56
N SER A 581 -22.75 -14.14 -16.72
CA SER A 581 -21.31 -13.80 -16.69
C SER A 581 -20.75 -13.57 -15.29
N PHE A 582 -21.60 -13.42 -14.26
CA PHE A 582 -21.18 -13.04 -12.91
C PHE A 582 -20.14 -13.97 -12.31
N LYS A 583 -20.34 -15.30 -12.41
CA LYS A 583 -19.43 -16.29 -11.83
C LYS A 583 -18.02 -16.21 -12.44
N GLU A 584 -17.94 -16.02 -13.74
CA GLU A 584 -16.67 -15.86 -14.45
C GLU A 584 -15.98 -14.55 -14.05
N LYS A 585 -16.73 -13.45 -13.91
CA LYS A 585 -16.20 -12.15 -13.46
C LYS A 585 -15.60 -12.23 -12.05
N ILE A 586 -16.29 -12.84 -11.08
CA ILE A 586 -15.76 -12.96 -9.71
C ILE A 586 -14.54 -13.87 -9.64
N GLN A 587 -14.52 -14.96 -10.42
CA GLN A 587 -13.36 -15.85 -10.48
C GLN A 587 -12.19 -15.14 -11.15
N ALA A 588 -12.40 -14.42 -12.25
CA ALA A 588 -11.34 -13.65 -12.91
C ALA A 588 -10.75 -12.58 -11.99
N ALA A 589 -11.57 -11.89 -11.20
CA ALA A 589 -11.10 -10.92 -10.21
C ALA A 589 -10.25 -11.59 -9.10
N MET A 590 -10.74 -12.69 -8.53
CA MET A 590 -10.02 -13.40 -7.48
C MET A 590 -8.77 -14.15 -8.00
N ASP A 591 -8.80 -14.63 -9.23
CA ASP A 591 -7.67 -15.25 -9.92
C ASP A 591 -6.58 -14.22 -10.27
N ASP A 592 -6.91 -12.93 -10.31
CA ASP A 592 -5.95 -11.83 -10.42
C ASP A 592 -5.51 -11.32 -9.04
N ASP A 593 -4.65 -12.08 -8.36
CA ASP A 593 -4.03 -11.71 -7.08
C ASP A 593 -5.08 -11.45 -5.98
N PHE A 594 -6.10 -12.32 -5.86
CA PHE A 594 -7.13 -12.25 -4.82
C PHE A 594 -7.84 -10.88 -4.72
N ASN A 595 -8.20 -10.28 -5.86
CA ASN A 595 -8.70 -8.91 -5.92
C ASN A 595 -10.14 -8.77 -5.41
N THR A 596 -10.30 -8.71 -4.09
CA THR A 596 -11.59 -8.56 -3.41
C THR A 596 -12.32 -7.27 -3.75
N ALA A 597 -11.60 -6.18 -4.05
CA ALA A 597 -12.20 -4.91 -4.43
C ALA A 597 -12.98 -5.03 -5.76
N PHE A 598 -12.42 -5.71 -6.76
CA PHE A 598 -13.14 -6.00 -8.00
C PHE A 598 -14.26 -7.02 -7.81
N THR A 599 -14.06 -8.04 -6.98
CA THR A 599 -15.14 -8.98 -6.63
C THR A 599 -16.34 -8.25 -6.01
N LEU A 600 -16.10 -7.36 -5.05
CA LEU A 600 -17.14 -6.51 -4.46
C LEU A 600 -17.77 -5.59 -5.51
N GLY A 601 -16.97 -5.00 -6.40
CA GLY A 601 -17.47 -4.20 -7.53
C GLY A 601 -18.47 -4.98 -8.40
N HIS A 602 -18.15 -6.22 -8.76
CA HIS A 602 -19.05 -7.09 -9.52
C HIS A 602 -20.29 -7.49 -8.73
N ILE A 603 -20.17 -7.75 -7.41
CA ILE A 603 -21.32 -7.99 -6.53
C ILE A 603 -22.30 -6.80 -6.60
N PHE A 604 -21.81 -5.58 -6.45
CA PHE A 604 -22.67 -4.39 -6.50
C PHE A 604 -23.19 -4.06 -7.90
N GLU A 605 -22.45 -4.40 -8.95
CA GLU A 605 -22.96 -4.36 -10.33
C GLU A 605 -24.19 -5.27 -10.47
N LEU A 606 -24.11 -6.52 -10.01
CA LEU A 606 -25.23 -7.46 -10.06
C LEU A 606 -26.41 -7.00 -9.19
N ILE A 607 -26.16 -6.46 -8.00
CA ILE A 607 -27.20 -5.87 -7.13
C ILE A 607 -27.92 -4.72 -7.84
N ARG A 608 -27.18 -3.85 -8.53
CA ARG A 608 -27.74 -2.73 -9.27
C ARG A 608 -28.63 -3.20 -10.42
N GLU A 609 -28.16 -4.17 -11.21
CA GLU A 609 -28.95 -4.72 -12.32
C GLU A 609 -30.18 -5.49 -11.82
N ALA A 610 -30.07 -6.21 -10.69
CA ALA A 610 -31.22 -6.87 -10.06
C ALA A 610 -32.29 -5.87 -9.62
N ASN A 611 -31.89 -4.80 -8.94
CA ASN A 611 -32.81 -3.73 -8.54
C ASN A 611 -33.48 -3.06 -9.75
N ARG A 612 -32.71 -2.75 -10.82
CA ARG A 612 -33.23 -2.20 -12.07
C ARG A 612 -34.24 -3.13 -12.73
N PHE A 613 -33.96 -4.44 -12.72
CA PHE A 613 -34.88 -5.44 -13.25
C PHE A 613 -36.18 -5.45 -12.43
N LEU A 614 -36.11 -5.42 -11.09
CA LEU A 614 -37.29 -5.35 -10.22
C LEU A 614 -38.09 -4.05 -10.41
N ASP A 615 -37.43 -2.92 -10.65
CA ASP A 615 -38.09 -1.62 -10.92
C ASP A 615 -38.92 -1.66 -12.21
N ALA A 616 -38.53 -2.48 -13.19
CA ALA A 616 -39.28 -2.72 -14.42
C ALA A 616 -40.55 -3.57 -14.20
N LYS A 617 -40.81 -4.03 -12.97
CA LYS A 617 -41.97 -4.85 -12.56
C LYS A 617 -42.15 -6.09 -13.45
N PRO A 618 -41.14 -6.96 -13.50
CA PRO A 618 -41.18 -8.18 -14.31
C PRO A 618 -42.21 -9.14 -13.72
N SER A 619 -42.66 -10.11 -14.51
CA SER A 619 -43.56 -11.16 -14.06
C SER A 619 -43.33 -12.45 -14.84
N GLY A 620 -43.80 -13.57 -14.29
CA GLY A 620 -43.68 -14.89 -14.91
C GLY A 620 -42.50 -15.71 -14.38
N GLN A 621 -42.50 -17.00 -14.74
CA GLN A 621 -41.59 -18.01 -14.19
C GLN A 621 -40.11 -17.71 -14.48
N LYS A 622 -39.79 -17.30 -15.71
CA LYS A 622 -38.41 -16.99 -16.10
C LYS A 622 -37.79 -15.86 -15.26
N ALA A 623 -38.59 -14.86 -14.88
CA ALA A 623 -38.13 -13.78 -14.02
C ALA A 623 -37.85 -14.26 -12.58
N ALA A 624 -38.70 -15.14 -12.06
CA ALA A 624 -38.50 -15.78 -10.75
C ALA A 624 -37.23 -16.66 -10.72
N GLU A 625 -37.00 -17.45 -11.77
CA GLU A 625 -35.80 -18.28 -11.91
C GLU A 625 -34.52 -17.45 -11.97
N LEU A 626 -34.52 -16.34 -12.73
CA LEU A 626 -33.38 -15.41 -12.78
C LEU A 626 -33.10 -14.82 -11.39
N MET A 627 -34.13 -14.37 -10.66
CA MET A 627 -33.96 -13.80 -9.33
C MET A 627 -33.46 -14.82 -8.30
N LEU A 628 -33.93 -16.06 -8.36
CA LEU A 628 -33.44 -17.14 -7.51
C LEU A 628 -31.97 -17.44 -7.81
N LYS A 629 -31.59 -17.49 -9.10
CA LYS A 629 -30.20 -17.65 -9.52
C LYS A 629 -29.32 -16.50 -9.04
N THR A 630 -29.79 -15.25 -9.13
CA THR A 630 -29.08 -14.07 -8.60
C THR A 630 -28.85 -14.18 -7.10
N LYS A 631 -29.86 -14.56 -6.32
CA LYS A 631 -29.71 -14.78 -4.88
C LYS A 631 -28.65 -15.85 -4.57
N GLY A 632 -28.67 -16.96 -5.30
CA GLY A 632 -27.69 -18.03 -5.17
C GLY A 632 -26.26 -17.57 -5.46
N LEU A 633 -26.05 -16.84 -6.58
CA LEU A 633 -24.75 -16.31 -6.97
C LEU A 633 -24.22 -15.27 -5.98
N LEU A 634 -25.08 -14.37 -5.49
CA LEU A 634 -24.72 -13.39 -4.47
C LEU A 634 -24.32 -14.07 -3.15
N SER A 635 -25.03 -15.12 -2.76
CA SER A 635 -24.68 -15.92 -1.57
C SER A 635 -23.38 -16.69 -1.75
N GLU A 636 -23.12 -17.25 -2.93
CA GLU A 636 -21.86 -17.95 -3.25
C GLU A 636 -20.66 -17.00 -3.16
N ALA A 637 -20.76 -15.82 -3.78
CA ALA A 637 -19.70 -14.81 -3.74
C ALA A 637 -19.48 -14.27 -2.32
N GLY A 638 -20.56 -14.02 -1.57
CA GLY A 638 -20.50 -13.65 -0.16
C GLY A 638 -19.82 -14.71 0.70
N GLY A 639 -20.10 -16.00 0.44
CA GLY A 639 -19.51 -17.12 1.17
C GLY A 639 -17.99 -17.22 1.06
N VAL A 640 -17.42 -16.95 -0.13
CA VAL A 640 -15.96 -16.89 -0.34
C VAL A 640 -15.33 -15.78 0.51
N LEU A 641 -15.96 -14.61 0.54
CA LEU A 641 -15.49 -13.45 1.29
C LEU A 641 -15.89 -13.49 2.77
N ASN A 642 -16.72 -14.45 3.17
CA ASN A 642 -17.38 -14.57 4.48
C ASN A 642 -18.09 -13.28 4.94
N ILE A 643 -18.88 -12.73 4.02
CA ILE A 643 -19.82 -11.63 4.23
C ILE A 643 -21.16 -12.04 3.61
N PHE A 644 -22.23 -11.31 3.92
CA PHE A 644 -23.56 -11.54 3.37
C PHE A 644 -24.18 -12.90 3.73
N SER A 645 -23.84 -13.43 4.90
CA SER A 645 -24.32 -14.74 5.37
C SER A 645 -25.60 -14.67 6.22
N ARG A 646 -26.07 -13.47 6.56
CA ARG A 646 -27.24 -13.27 7.41
C ARG A 646 -28.53 -13.18 6.58
N THR A 647 -29.66 -13.28 7.26
CA THR A 647 -30.96 -12.86 6.73
C THR A 647 -31.14 -11.35 6.91
N PRO A 648 -32.04 -10.71 6.14
CA PRO A 648 -32.35 -9.30 6.33
C PRO A 648 -32.83 -8.95 7.76
N ASP A 649 -33.54 -9.86 8.44
CA ASP A 649 -34.00 -9.68 9.82
C ASP A 649 -32.85 -9.73 10.83
N GLU A 650 -31.91 -10.65 10.65
CA GLU A 650 -30.68 -10.71 11.45
C GLU A 650 -29.81 -9.47 11.24
N TRP A 651 -29.70 -8.98 10.00
CA TRP A 651 -29.01 -7.72 9.68
C TRP A 651 -29.67 -6.52 10.39
N ARG A 652 -31.00 -6.40 10.30
CA ARG A 652 -31.77 -5.35 10.97
C ARG A 652 -31.56 -5.38 12.49
N THR A 653 -31.61 -6.57 13.08
CA THR A 653 -31.37 -6.79 14.52
C THR A 653 -29.95 -6.38 14.92
N ALA A 654 -28.97 -6.73 14.09
CA ALA A 654 -27.58 -6.35 14.32
C ALA A 654 -27.37 -4.83 14.24
N LEU A 655 -27.99 -4.15 13.27
CA LEU A 655 -27.96 -2.68 13.18
C LEU A 655 -28.61 -2.00 14.39
N MET A 656 -29.75 -2.52 14.89
CA MET A 656 -30.36 -1.99 16.11
C MET A 656 -29.41 -2.10 17.30
N ARG A 657 -28.66 -3.22 17.41
CA ARG A 657 -27.67 -3.43 18.47
C ARG A 657 -26.45 -2.51 18.33
N SER A 658 -25.85 -2.40 17.13
CA SER A 658 -24.66 -1.57 16.91
C SER A 658 -24.94 -0.09 17.16
N LYS A 659 -26.12 0.39 16.71
CA LYS A 659 -26.59 1.77 16.92
C LYS A 659 -27.22 2.02 18.29
N LYS A 660 -27.28 1.00 19.16
CA LYS A 660 -27.83 1.08 20.53
C LYS A 660 -29.28 1.59 20.57
N ILE A 661 -30.10 1.19 19.61
CA ILE A 661 -31.52 1.55 19.54
C ILE A 661 -32.26 0.81 20.66
N GLN A 662 -32.86 1.56 21.59
CA GLN A 662 -33.60 1.03 22.74
C GLN A 662 -35.08 0.78 22.40
N MET A 663 -35.34 0.10 21.30
CA MET A 663 -36.69 -0.33 20.89
C MET A 663 -36.62 -1.74 20.35
N THR A 664 -37.61 -2.55 20.69
CA THR A 664 -37.83 -3.85 20.07
C THR A 664 -38.59 -3.68 18.76
N GLU A 665 -38.52 -4.69 17.88
CA GLU A 665 -39.35 -4.72 16.68
C GLU A 665 -40.85 -4.58 17.00
N GLN A 666 -41.31 -5.16 18.11
CA GLN A 666 -42.69 -5.03 18.56
C GLN A 666 -43.06 -3.58 18.92
N ASP A 667 -42.16 -2.83 19.55
CA ASP A 667 -42.39 -1.42 19.89
C ASP A 667 -42.54 -0.57 18.62
N VAL A 668 -41.76 -0.86 17.58
CA VAL A 668 -41.85 -0.19 16.29
C VAL A 668 -43.18 -0.49 15.61
N LEU A 669 -43.62 -1.75 15.62
CA LEU A 669 -44.91 -2.15 15.05
C LEU A 669 -46.10 -1.51 15.77
N VAL A 670 -46.03 -1.36 17.10
CA VAL A 670 -47.05 -0.62 17.88
C VAL A 670 -47.11 0.83 17.43
N LYS A 671 -45.96 1.51 17.30
CA LYS A 671 -45.88 2.90 16.81
C LYS A 671 -46.41 3.05 15.38
N ILE A 672 -46.13 2.09 14.50
CA ILE A 672 -46.68 2.08 13.14
C ILE A 672 -48.21 1.99 13.17
N LYS A 673 -48.78 1.12 14.02
CA LYS A 673 -50.23 1.01 14.18
C LYS A 673 -50.86 2.30 14.73
N GLU A 674 -50.26 2.90 15.76
CA GLU A 674 -50.71 4.20 16.29
C GLU A 674 -50.72 5.28 15.20
N ARG A 675 -49.69 5.30 14.34
CA ARG A 675 -49.61 6.21 13.20
C ARG A 675 -50.71 5.93 12.17
N GLU A 676 -50.98 4.67 11.85
CA GLU A 676 -52.06 4.30 10.92
C GLU A 676 -53.43 4.72 11.44
N GLU A 677 -53.70 4.55 12.74
CA GLU A 677 -54.93 5.03 13.38
C GLU A 677 -55.06 6.56 13.33
N ALA A 678 -53.96 7.30 13.55
CA ALA A 678 -53.92 8.75 13.40
C ALA A 678 -54.24 9.19 11.96
N ARG A 679 -53.66 8.51 10.95
CA ARG A 679 -53.95 8.76 9.53
C ARG A 679 -55.40 8.47 9.17
N GLN A 680 -55.99 7.39 9.71
CA GLN A 680 -57.42 7.07 9.51
C GLN A 680 -58.32 8.15 10.10
N LYS A 681 -57.94 8.74 11.25
CA LYS A 681 -58.62 9.89 11.88
C LYS A 681 -58.31 11.24 11.23
N LYS A 682 -57.46 11.27 10.19
CA LYS A 682 -56.91 12.49 9.54
C LYS A 682 -56.16 13.42 10.51
N ASP A 683 -55.61 12.87 11.59
CA ASP A 683 -54.72 13.57 12.52
C ASP A 683 -53.28 13.52 11.98
N TRP A 684 -52.97 14.44 11.07
CA TRP A 684 -51.67 14.52 10.44
C TRP A 684 -50.56 14.93 11.42
N ALA A 685 -50.89 15.75 12.43
CA ALA A 685 -49.93 16.20 13.44
C ALA A 685 -49.45 15.03 14.31
N ALA A 686 -50.36 14.17 14.79
CA ALA A 686 -49.99 12.98 15.54
C ALA A 686 -49.21 11.97 14.66
N SER A 687 -49.63 11.77 13.41
CA SER A 687 -48.92 10.90 12.46
C SER A 687 -47.48 11.37 12.23
N ASP A 688 -47.27 12.67 12.04
CA ASP A 688 -45.95 13.25 11.79
C ASP A 688 -45.07 13.26 13.04
N ALA A 689 -45.67 13.46 14.23
CA ALA A 689 -44.97 13.34 15.50
C ALA A 689 -44.41 11.93 15.71
N ILE A 690 -45.19 10.88 15.43
CA ILE A 690 -44.72 9.48 15.52
C ILE A 690 -43.61 9.20 14.49
N ARG A 691 -43.76 9.69 13.26
CA ARG A 691 -42.71 9.53 12.23
C ARG A 691 -41.41 10.18 12.67
N LYS A 692 -41.48 11.40 13.24
CA LYS A 692 -40.32 12.13 13.74
C LYS A 692 -39.68 11.43 14.94
N GLU A 693 -40.47 10.91 15.88
CA GLU A 693 -39.97 10.13 17.02
C GLU A 693 -39.15 8.92 16.56
N LEU A 694 -39.64 8.20 15.55
CA LEU A 694 -38.94 7.05 14.99
C LEU A 694 -37.69 7.46 14.21
N ASP A 695 -37.75 8.53 13.41
CA ASP A 695 -36.59 9.03 12.66
C ASP A 695 -35.45 9.52 13.58
N GLU A 696 -35.79 10.20 14.69
CA GLU A 696 -34.82 10.62 15.72
C GLU A 696 -34.11 9.43 16.38
N LYS A 697 -34.77 8.27 16.45
CA LYS A 697 -34.20 7.00 16.92
C LYS A 697 -33.49 6.21 15.81
N GLY A 698 -33.40 6.75 14.60
CA GLY A 698 -32.77 6.12 13.45
C GLY A 698 -33.65 5.08 12.75
N ILE A 699 -34.97 5.17 12.87
CA ILE A 699 -35.94 4.27 12.23
C ILE A 699 -36.70 5.02 11.14
N ILE A 700 -36.57 4.56 9.90
CA ILE A 700 -37.19 5.17 8.72
C ILE A 700 -38.46 4.40 8.36
N LEU A 701 -39.56 5.12 8.19
CA LEU A 701 -40.83 4.59 7.68
C LEU A 701 -41.01 4.84 6.17
N GLU A 702 -41.39 3.79 5.45
CA GLU A 702 -41.66 3.76 4.01
C GLU A 702 -43.12 3.34 3.77
N ASP A 703 -43.97 4.28 3.36
CA ASP A 703 -45.38 3.98 3.05
C ASP A 703 -45.47 3.24 1.69
N LYS A 704 -45.91 1.97 1.71
CA LYS A 704 -46.21 1.14 0.52
C LYS A 704 -47.73 1.09 0.26
N LYS A 705 -48.16 0.47 -0.85
CA LYS A 705 -49.58 0.35 -1.21
C LYS A 705 -50.38 -0.57 -0.27
N ASP A 706 -49.69 -1.52 0.33
CA ASP A 706 -50.18 -2.63 1.14
C ASP A 706 -49.88 -2.45 2.65
N GLY A 707 -49.22 -1.35 3.04
CA GLY A 707 -48.93 -1.04 4.44
C GLY A 707 -47.73 -0.12 4.62
N THR A 708 -47.36 0.14 5.87
CA THR A 708 -46.14 0.89 6.22
C THR A 708 -44.97 -0.08 6.46
N ALA A 709 -43.94 -0.05 5.61
CA ALA A 709 -42.69 -0.74 5.85
C ALA A 709 -41.73 0.14 6.68
N TRP A 710 -40.72 -0.48 7.30
CA TRP A 710 -39.73 0.25 8.09
C TRP A 710 -38.34 -0.37 7.97
N LYS A 711 -37.31 0.46 8.19
CA LYS A 711 -35.89 0.03 8.21
C LYS A 711 -35.08 0.90 9.17
N ILE A 712 -33.89 0.41 9.53
CA ILE A 712 -32.92 1.21 10.31
C ILE A 712 -32.13 2.11 9.35
N LYS A 713 -31.88 3.34 9.76
CA LYS A 713 -31.02 4.28 9.03
C LYS A 713 -29.58 3.80 9.07
N ALA A 714 -29.08 3.29 7.95
CA ALA A 714 -27.66 2.97 7.78
C ALA A 714 -26.81 4.25 7.61
N GLY A 715 -25.56 4.19 8.06
CA GLY A 715 -24.61 5.32 8.08
C GLY A 715 -24.57 6.07 9.40
#